data_AF-A0A812IKU7-F1
#
_entry.id   AF-A0A812IKU7-F1
#
_cell.length_a   1.000
_cell.length_b   1.000
_cell.length_c   1.000
_cell.angle_alpha   90.00
_cell.angle_beta   90.00
_cell.angle_gamma   90.00
#
_symmetry.space_group_name_H-M   'P 1'
#
loop_
_entity.id
_entity.type
_entity.pdbx_description
1 polymer ?
#
loop_
_entity_poly.entity_id
_entity_poly.type
_entity_poly.pdbx_seq_one_letter_code
_entity_poly.pdbx_strand_id
1 'polypeptide(L)'
;MFGNTLGPEAAYRFAKGETVTSSTGVRTRLLRPLDFLVVADHAENIGLAPMIAESNTDLLKSDWGRQVHDLVKAGKLGEAYAAWGGAVSKREDPLAELGSLTRSMWERVTGAAEEHNNPGKFTAFIGYEWTSTPKGSNLHRNVIFRDGKDLADRTVPFSVYDSEDAEDLWKWMAGYEAKTGGRVLAIPHNGNLSNGMMFDDVTFQGRKLTRAYAESRSRWEPLYEITQMKGDGEAHPSLSPNDEFADFETWDKGSFGSAKEPDMIPREYAREAYKRGLQYEQKLGANPFKFGIVGSTDSHTSISGTTEDNFFGKVTAVEPTEKPIRFEEMITGYLPDPQGRDYTMRHYQASAAGLAAVWARENTRESLWDAMKRKEVFATTGTRLRVRVFAGWDFKAAEVDRWDFARAGYSRGVPMGGDLHKGPSGQAPTLMIRALRDPDGANLDRVQVVKGWMSSDGKTHERVYDVAVSDNRRIGADGRARTPVGNTVNAEEATYTNSIGEPILFAFWQDPEFDVEQPSFYYVRVLEIPTPRWTTYDAKFYGVALPEGVPTSHQERAYTSPIWYAPPDTPFPWNTFVLATDGCDQKFPQGSYERDNIIVTHGQIEHLEATFTKTWQRPPTSSELIALISDKVREEIFYREALVMGLDKDDVVIRRRLRQKMEFISEDVALRSEPTDEELIAYLETHPEKFRVEPRFTFQQIYLSPHKHGDNLAHHTAQLLTTLAQANDDDLPQLGDPLSLQLTLVDSPLGEVARQFGEAFAKNLAVLPRGGWQGPLESGYGLHLVRVRKFTQSELPKLSEVREIVQREWTNARREEANQSFYATLLERYNVSIESPVLSLENADLASAQ
;
A
#
# COMPACT_ATOMS: atom_id res chain seq x y z
N MET A 1 21.98 -3.74 -2.45
CA MET A 1 23.18 -3.41 -1.63
C MET A 1 22.96 -3.61 -0.14
N PHE A 2 21.75 -3.47 0.41
CA PHE A 2 21.43 -3.80 1.81
C PHE A 2 20.83 -5.20 2.02
N GLY A 3 21.09 -6.15 1.13
CA GLY A 3 20.64 -7.54 1.29
C GLY A 3 19.24 -7.86 0.79
N ASN A 4 18.47 -6.88 0.28
CA ASN A 4 17.21 -7.19 -0.40
C ASN A 4 17.48 -8.02 -1.67
N THR A 5 16.91 -9.22 -1.72
CA THR A 5 17.01 -10.18 -2.83
C THR A 5 15.74 -10.26 -3.66
N LEU A 6 14.66 -9.62 -3.21
CA LEU A 6 13.38 -9.58 -3.90
C LEU A 6 13.39 -8.47 -4.95
N GLY A 7 12.85 -8.77 -6.13
CA GLY A 7 12.63 -7.80 -7.21
C GLY A 7 11.19 -7.25 -7.23
N PRO A 8 10.89 -6.32 -8.15
CA PRO A 8 9.57 -5.67 -8.26
C PRO A 8 8.40 -6.66 -8.38
N GLU A 9 8.59 -7.78 -9.07
CA GLU A 9 7.61 -8.86 -9.19
C GLU A 9 7.12 -9.36 -7.83
N ALA A 10 8.03 -9.58 -6.89
CA ALA A 10 7.69 -10.04 -5.56
C ALA A 10 6.95 -8.96 -4.77
N ALA A 11 7.30 -7.69 -4.94
CA ALA A 11 6.59 -6.56 -4.32
C ALA A 11 5.13 -6.49 -4.80
N TYR A 12 4.89 -6.61 -6.12
CA TYR A 12 3.52 -6.61 -6.66
C TYR A 12 2.72 -7.86 -6.23
N ARG A 13 3.36 -9.03 -6.20
CA ARG A 13 2.72 -10.27 -5.69
C ARG A 13 2.33 -10.12 -4.22
N PHE A 14 3.22 -9.60 -3.38
CA PHE A 14 2.92 -9.32 -1.98
C PHE A 14 1.77 -8.33 -1.81
N ALA A 15 1.77 -7.23 -2.58
CA ALA A 15 0.69 -6.24 -2.58
C ALA A 15 -0.66 -6.83 -3.03
N LYS A 16 -0.67 -7.78 -3.96
CA LYS A 16 -1.87 -8.56 -4.35
C LYS A 16 -2.31 -9.59 -3.30
N GLY A 17 -1.61 -9.70 -2.16
CA GLY A 17 -1.92 -10.63 -1.07
C GLY A 17 -1.36 -12.04 -1.28
N GLU A 18 -0.49 -12.25 -2.26
CA GLU A 18 0.19 -13.53 -2.46
C GLU A 18 1.28 -13.73 -1.40
N THR A 19 1.59 -14.99 -1.09
CA THR A 19 2.72 -15.31 -0.20
C THR A 19 4.04 -15.13 -0.94
N VAL A 20 4.95 -14.40 -0.29
CA VAL A 20 6.35 -14.23 -0.70
C VAL A 20 7.27 -14.65 0.45
N THR A 21 8.52 -14.92 0.13
CA THR A 21 9.57 -15.20 1.11
C THR A 21 10.48 -13.98 1.19
N SER A 22 10.66 -13.40 2.37
CA SER A 22 11.53 -12.25 2.60
C SER A 22 13.00 -12.60 2.36
N SER A 23 13.87 -11.59 2.37
CA SER A 23 15.30 -11.81 2.10
C SER A 23 16.00 -12.61 3.20
N THR A 24 15.45 -12.62 4.41
CA THR A 24 15.90 -13.48 5.52
C THR A 24 15.22 -14.86 5.56
N GLY A 25 14.35 -15.18 4.59
CA GLY A 25 13.70 -16.49 4.48
C GLY A 25 12.34 -16.60 5.18
N VAL A 26 11.79 -15.50 5.70
CA VAL A 26 10.49 -15.50 6.39
C VAL A 26 9.36 -15.44 5.36
N ARG A 27 8.44 -16.42 5.40
CA ARG A 27 7.24 -16.40 4.56
C ARG A 27 6.24 -15.39 5.11
N THR A 28 5.75 -14.50 4.26
CA THR A 28 4.76 -13.48 4.64
C THR A 28 3.77 -13.20 3.52
N ARG A 29 2.61 -12.66 3.89
CA ARG A 29 1.58 -12.12 3.00
C ARG A 29 0.84 -10.99 3.71
N LEU A 30 0.19 -10.11 2.96
CA LEU A 30 -0.76 -9.19 3.54
C LEU A 30 -2.04 -9.92 3.97
N LEU A 31 -2.67 -9.47 5.06
CA LEU A 31 -3.98 -9.95 5.47
C LEU A 31 -5.05 -9.69 4.40
N ARG A 32 -4.99 -8.49 3.80
CA ARG A 32 -5.82 -8.09 2.66
C ARG A 32 -4.93 -7.53 1.54
N PRO A 33 -5.24 -7.78 0.26
CA PRO A 33 -4.53 -7.13 -0.86
C PRO A 33 -4.65 -5.61 -0.83
N LEU A 34 -3.65 -4.89 -1.29
CA LEU A 34 -3.72 -3.46 -1.60
C LEU A 34 -4.48 -3.25 -2.92
N ASP A 35 -5.04 -2.06 -3.10
CA ASP A 35 -5.70 -1.67 -4.35
C ASP A 35 -4.69 -1.23 -5.42
N PHE A 36 -3.54 -0.69 -5.00
CA PHE A 36 -2.48 -0.25 -5.88
C PHE A 36 -1.11 -0.27 -5.19
N LEU A 37 -0.03 -0.27 -5.97
CA LEU A 37 1.35 -0.08 -5.50
C LEU A 37 2.17 0.66 -6.56
N VAL A 38 3.11 1.49 -6.12
CA VAL A 38 4.27 1.91 -6.92
C VAL A 38 5.53 1.29 -6.33
N VAL A 39 6.37 0.69 -7.18
CA VAL A 39 7.74 0.32 -6.80
C VAL A 39 8.63 1.49 -7.23
N ALA A 40 9.01 2.34 -6.29
CA ALA A 40 9.78 3.55 -6.55
C ALA A 40 11.26 3.32 -6.26
N ASP A 41 11.94 2.53 -7.10
CA ASP A 41 13.39 2.35 -6.99
C ASP A 41 14.13 3.67 -7.21
N HIS A 42 15.29 3.81 -6.56
CA HIS A 42 16.17 4.96 -6.72
C HIS A 42 16.58 5.14 -8.20
N ALA A 43 16.47 6.36 -8.71
CA ALA A 43 16.94 6.72 -10.06
C ALA A 43 18.46 6.48 -10.20
N GLU A 44 19.22 6.69 -9.12
CA GLU A 44 20.67 6.54 -9.08
C GLU A 44 21.06 5.08 -9.26
N ASN A 45 21.73 4.78 -10.38
CA ASN A 45 22.12 3.42 -10.76
C ASN A 45 20.95 2.43 -10.71
N ILE A 46 19.77 2.83 -11.22
CA ILE A 46 18.59 1.96 -11.32
C ILE A 46 18.94 0.59 -11.93
N GLY A 47 18.48 -0.48 -11.28
CA GLY A 47 18.79 -1.86 -11.68
C GLY A 47 20.18 -2.37 -11.28
N LEU A 48 20.98 -1.63 -10.51
CA LEU A 48 22.28 -2.10 -10.02
C LEU A 48 22.18 -3.42 -9.23
N ALA A 49 21.20 -3.54 -8.33
CA ALA A 49 21.01 -4.75 -7.53
C ALA A 49 20.76 -6.01 -8.38
N PRO A 50 19.78 -6.05 -9.32
CA PRO A 50 19.61 -7.21 -10.19
C PRO A 50 20.82 -7.46 -11.09
N MET A 51 21.49 -6.42 -11.62
CA MET A 51 22.71 -6.59 -12.41
C MET A 51 23.85 -7.26 -11.61
N ILE A 52 24.02 -6.90 -10.34
CA ILE A 52 24.99 -7.56 -9.44
C ILE A 52 24.57 -9.01 -9.18
N ALA A 53 23.29 -9.27 -8.90
CA ALA A 53 22.79 -10.61 -8.64
C ALA A 53 23.06 -11.55 -9.83
N GLU A 54 22.79 -11.06 -11.04
CA GLU A 54 22.96 -11.76 -12.32
C GLU A 54 24.41 -11.80 -12.81
N SER A 55 25.35 -11.16 -12.10
CA SER A 55 26.75 -10.99 -12.55
C SER A 55 26.81 -10.47 -13.99
N ASN A 56 26.02 -9.43 -14.26
CA ASN A 56 25.83 -8.87 -15.60
C ASN A 56 27.17 -8.47 -16.26
N THR A 57 27.40 -8.96 -17.48
CA THR A 57 28.68 -8.78 -18.17
C THR A 57 29.00 -7.33 -18.51
N ASP A 58 27.99 -6.49 -18.75
CA ASP A 58 28.18 -5.08 -19.05
C ASP A 58 28.52 -4.28 -17.80
N LEU A 59 27.87 -4.56 -16.67
CA LEU A 59 28.26 -4.00 -15.36
C LEU A 59 29.73 -4.33 -15.05
N LEU A 60 30.13 -5.58 -15.29
CA LEU A 60 31.49 -6.05 -15.05
C LEU A 60 32.53 -5.48 -16.01
N LYS A 61 32.17 -4.66 -17.02
CA LYS A 61 33.14 -3.89 -17.82
C LYS A 61 33.65 -2.66 -17.06
N SER A 62 32.84 -2.09 -16.17
CA SER A 62 33.23 -0.97 -15.31
C SER A 62 34.11 -1.44 -14.15
N ASP A 63 35.20 -0.73 -13.86
CA ASP A 63 36.03 -0.97 -12.66
C ASP A 63 35.21 -0.85 -11.38
N TRP A 64 34.40 0.20 -11.29
CA TRP A 64 33.51 0.42 -10.16
C TRP A 64 32.42 -0.65 -10.09
N GLY A 65 31.86 -1.04 -11.25
CA GLY A 65 30.88 -2.13 -11.33
C GLY A 65 31.42 -3.45 -10.81
N ARG A 66 32.67 -3.82 -11.19
CA ARG A 66 33.38 -5.00 -10.64
C ARG A 66 33.60 -4.88 -9.14
N GLN A 67 34.06 -3.72 -8.67
CA GLN A 67 34.32 -3.49 -7.24
C GLN A 67 33.05 -3.72 -6.41
N VAL A 68 31.93 -3.07 -6.74
CA VAL A 68 30.69 -3.19 -5.98
C VAL A 68 30.12 -4.61 -6.10
N HIS A 69 30.20 -5.22 -7.28
CA HIS A 69 29.82 -6.62 -7.47
C HIS A 69 30.59 -7.56 -6.52
N ASP A 70 31.92 -7.47 -6.51
CA ASP A 70 32.78 -8.36 -5.73
C ASP A 70 32.57 -8.16 -4.22
N LEU A 71 32.38 -6.91 -3.77
CA LEU A 71 32.02 -6.62 -2.38
C LEU A 71 30.68 -7.27 -1.99
N VAL A 72 29.66 -7.15 -2.82
CA VAL A 72 28.35 -7.78 -2.55
C VAL A 72 28.46 -9.30 -2.55
N LYS A 73 29.14 -9.90 -3.55
CA LYS A 73 29.32 -11.36 -3.62
C LYS A 73 30.16 -11.91 -2.47
N ALA A 74 31.07 -11.11 -1.91
CA ALA A 74 31.83 -11.44 -0.71
C ALA A 74 31.06 -11.21 0.61
N GLY A 75 29.79 -10.79 0.56
CA GLY A 75 28.99 -10.50 1.76
C GLY A 75 29.33 -9.18 2.46
N LYS A 76 30.17 -8.33 1.86
CA LYS A 76 30.63 -7.05 2.41
C LYS A 76 29.66 -5.92 2.06
N LEU A 77 28.40 -6.08 2.46
CA LEU A 77 27.30 -5.18 2.08
C LEU A 77 27.51 -3.72 2.53
N GLY A 78 28.06 -3.52 3.72
CA GLY A 78 28.38 -2.17 4.22
C GLY A 78 29.47 -1.46 3.39
N GLU A 79 30.51 -2.18 2.97
CA GLU A 79 31.56 -1.63 2.09
C GLU A 79 30.99 -1.30 0.69
N ALA A 80 30.15 -2.18 0.15
CA ALA A 80 29.46 -1.94 -1.12
C ALA A 80 28.55 -0.71 -1.06
N TYR A 81 27.79 -0.56 0.03
CA TYR A 81 26.94 0.60 0.25
C TYR A 81 27.76 1.88 0.40
N ALA A 82 28.86 1.86 1.16
CA ALA A 82 29.74 3.01 1.29
C ALA A 82 30.36 3.44 -0.05
N ALA A 83 30.71 2.47 -0.92
CA ALA A 83 31.20 2.75 -2.26
C ALA A 83 30.14 3.43 -3.14
N TRP A 84 28.88 2.97 -3.07
CA TRP A 84 27.77 3.60 -3.77
C TRP A 84 27.42 4.98 -3.22
N GLY A 85 27.25 5.10 -1.91
CA GLY A 85 26.98 6.38 -1.24
C GLY A 85 28.08 7.41 -1.51
N GLY A 86 29.33 6.98 -1.62
CA GLY A 86 30.46 7.84 -2.02
C GLY A 86 30.35 8.35 -3.45
N ALA A 87 29.88 7.53 -4.40
CA ALA A 87 29.66 7.96 -5.79
C ALA A 87 28.47 8.94 -5.90
N VAL A 88 27.35 8.60 -5.25
CA VAL A 88 26.16 9.46 -5.16
C VAL A 88 26.52 10.82 -4.52
N SER A 89 27.27 10.82 -3.42
CA SER A 89 27.67 12.06 -2.74
C SER A 89 28.58 12.97 -3.57
N LYS A 90 29.40 12.39 -4.47
CA LYS A 90 30.22 13.15 -5.43
C LYS A 90 29.42 13.64 -6.63
N ARG A 91 28.22 13.08 -6.84
CA ARG A 91 27.37 13.29 -8.02
C ARG A 91 28.09 12.97 -9.33
N GLU A 92 28.94 11.94 -9.29
CA GLU A 92 29.60 11.38 -10.45
C GLU A 92 28.95 10.02 -10.73
N ASP A 93 28.24 9.87 -11.83
CA ASP A 93 27.64 8.58 -12.20
C ASP A 93 28.75 7.59 -12.63
N PRO A 94 29.05 6.56 -11.81
CA PRO A 94 30.12 5.61 -12.12
C PRO A 94 29.76 4.68 -13.29
N LEU A 95 28.52 4.73 -13.78
CA LEU A 95 28.01 3.95 -14.90
C LEU A 95 27.64 4.83 -16.11
N ALA A 96 28.00 6.11 -16.14
CA ALA A 96 27.65 7.06 -17.21
C ALA A 96 28.05 6.54 -18.62
N GLU A 97 29.24 5.96 -18.73
CA GLU A 97 29.79 5.39 -19.98
C GLU A 97 29.01 4.14 -20.46
N LEU A 98 28.13 3.59 -19.62
CA LEU A 98 27.28 2.44 -19.90
C LEU A 98 25.80 2.84 -20.00
N GLY A 99 25.49 4.05 -20.48
CA GLY A 99 24.13 4.62 -20.47
C GLY A 99 23.01 3.78 -21.13
N SER A 100 23.34 2.79 -21.97
CA SER A 100 22.35 1.79 -22.43
C SER A 100 21.77 0.95 -21.29
N LEU A 101 22.54 0.72 -20.22
CA LEU A 101 22.13 -0.05 -19.05
C LEU A 101 20.99 0.63 -18.29
N THR A 102 21.11 1.92 -18.00
CA THR A 102 20.06 2.69 -17.30
C THR A 102 18.73 2.60 -18.03
N ARG A 103 18.73 2.77 -19.36
CA ARG A 103 17.52 2.60 -20.17
C ARG A 103 16.97 1.17 -20.10
N SER A 104 17.81 0.16 -20.29
CA SER A 104 17.35 -1.24 -20.25
C SER A 104 16.77 -1.64 -18.89
N MET A 105 17.35 -1.13 -17.80
CA MET A 105 16.87 -1.39 -16.44
C MET A 105 15.59 -0.61 -16.14
N TRP A 106 15.48 0.63 -16.61
CA TRP A 106 14.22 1.36 -16.55
C TRP A 106 13.11 0.63 -17.29
N GLU A 107 13.38 0.14 -18.50
CA GLU A 107 12.43 -0.64 -19.29
C GLU A 107 12.02 -1.95 -18.59
N ARG A 108 12.92 -2.56 -17.81
CA ARG A 108 12.60 -3.74 -16.97
C ARG A 108 11.66 -3.38 -15.82
N VAL A 109 11.90 -2.27 -15.12
CA VAL A 109 11.05 -1.79 -14.02
C VAL A 109 9.66 -1.42 -14.53
N THR A 110 9.57 -0.66 -15.62
CA THR A 110 8.27 -0.32 -16.24
C THR A 110 7.57 -1.56 -16.80
N GLY A 111 8.34 -2.54 -17.30
CA GLY A 111 7.81 -3.83 -17.77
C GLY A 111 7.13 -4.63 -16.65
N ALA A 112 7.79 -4.73 -15.50
CA ALA A 112 7.23 -5.37 -14.30
C ALA A 112 5.90 -4.72 -13.87
N ALA A 113 5.86 -3.39 -13.85
CA ALA A 113 4.65 -2.63 -13.55
C ALA A 113 3.54 -2.88 -14.57
N GLU A 114 3.87 -3.00 -15.86
CA GLU A 114 2.88 -3.26 -16.91
C GLU A 114 2.29 -4.67 -16.83
N GLU A 115 3.13 -5.69 -16.60
CA GLU A 115 2.71 -7.09 -16.44
C GLU A 115 1.77 -7.27 -15.23
N HIS A 116 2.01 -6.49 -14.17
CA HIS A 116 1.25 -6.57 -12.93
C HIS A 116 0.05 -5.64 -12.85
N ASN A 117 -0.16 -4.77 -13.84
CA ASN A 117 -1.28 -3.85 -13.86
C ASN A 117 -2.56 -4.57 -14.32
N ASN A 118 -3.57 -4.63 -13.44
CA ASN A 118 -4.87 -5.22 -13.72
C ASN A 118 -5.98 -4.19 -13.41
N PRO A 119 -6.24 -3.25 -14.35
CA PRO A 119 -7.21 -2.18 -14.15
C PRO A 119 -8.57 -2.71 -13.68
N GLY A 120 -9.12 -2.07 -12.64
CA GLY A 120 -10.35 -2.45 -11.96
C GLY A 120 -10.15 -3.42 -10.79
N LYS A 121 -9.00 -4.09 -10.68
CA LYS A 121 -8.66 -5.01 -9.57
C LYS A 121 -7.43 -4.59 -8.78
N PHE A 122 -6.34 -4.27 -9.48
CA PHE A 122 -5.07 -3.85 -8.89
C PHE A 122 -4.34 -2.92 -9.85
N THR A 123 -3.95 -1.73 -9.40
CA THR A 123 -3.17 -0.79 -10.20
C THR A 123 -1.69 -0.84 -9.83
N ALA A 124 -0.84 -1.23 -10.77
CA ALA A 124 0.61 -1.12 -10.63
C ALA A 124 1.06 0.20 -11.27
N PHE A 125 1.39 1.21 -10.47
CA PHE A 125 1.90 2.47 -10.98
C PHE A 125 3.34 2.33 -11.49
N ILE A 126 3.66 3.10 -12.52
CA ILE A 126 5.04 3.33 -12.94
C ILE A 126 5.57 4.56 -12.18
N GLY A 127 6.73 4.41 -11.58
CA GLY A 127 7.40 5.50 -10.87
C GLY A 127 8.81 5.13 -10.43
N TYR A 128 9.51 6.11 -9.88
CA TYR A 128 10.86 5.97 -9.34
C TYR A 128 11.08 7.02 -8.24
N GLU A 129 12.09 6.81 -7.40
CA GLU A 129 12.54 7.79 -6.41
C GLU A 129 13.68 8.65 -6.97
N TRP A 130 13.54 9.97 -6.90
CA TRP A 130 14.63 10.92 -7.07
C TRP A 130 15.23 11.25 -5.69
N THR A 131 16.47 10.83 -5.47
CA THR A 131 17.11 10.75 -4.14
C THR A 131 18.01 11.95 -3.84
N SER A 132 17.45 13.16 -3.74
CA SER A 132 18.25 14.35 -3.42
C SER A 132 18.68 14.35 -1.95
N THR A 133 20.00 14.37 -1.70
CA THR A 133 20.60 14.27 -0.35
C THR A 133 21.63 15.37 -0.04
N PRO A 134 21.32 16.67 -0.22
CA PRO A 134 22.27 17.75 -0.02
C PRO A 134 22.79 17.76 1.42
N LYS A 135 24.12 17.65 1.57
CA LYS A 135 24.79 17.57 2.88
C LYS A 135 24.24 16.46 3.79
N GLY A 136 23.68 15.40 3.21
CA GLY A 136 23.05 14.29 3.96
C GLY A 136 21.67 14.59 4.52
N SER A 137 20.97 15.60 3.98
CA SER A 137 19.59 15.96 4.36
C SER A 137 18.59 15.34 3.37
N ASN A 138 17.46 14.80 3.84
CA ASN A 138 16.48 14.16 2.96
C ASN A 138 15.64 15.20 2.20
N LEU A 139 15.78 15.21 0.87
CA LEU A 139 14.93 15.95 -0.07
C LEU A 139 14.40 15.01 -1.17
N HIS A 140 13.99 13.80 -0.82
CA HIS A 140 13.58 12.81 -1.81
C HIS A 140 12.21 13.15 -2.41
N ARG A 141 11.94 12.66 -3.62
CA ARG A 141 10.58 12.65 -4.22
C ARG A 141 10.33 11.34 -4.95
N ASN A 142 9.11 10.81 -4.77
CA ASN A 142 8.60 9.77 -5.65
C ASN A 142 7.95 10.40 -6.87
N VAL A 143 8.47 10.10 -8.07
CA VAL A 143 7.95 10.58 -9.36
C VAL A 143 6.99 9.53 -9.91
N ILE A 144 5.72 9.90 -10.07
CA ILE A 144 4.63 8.98 -10.42
C ILE A 144 4.02 9.36 -11.77
N PHE A 145 4.05 8.41 -12.69
CA PHE A 145 3.49 8.56 -14.03
C PHE A 145 2.00 8.20 -14.02
N ARG A 146 1.21 9.01 -14.73
CA ARG A 146 -0.21 8.73 -14.94
C ARG A 146 -0.43 7.60 -15.95
N ASP A 147 0.45 7.53 -16.94
CA ASP A 147 0.25 6.76 -18.17
C ASP A 147 1.04 5.44 -18.17
N GLY A 148 0.90 4.68 -19.25
CA GLY A 148 1.56 3.39 -19.44
C GLY A 148 3.04 3.47 -19.82
N LYS A 149 3.63 2.28 -19.89
CA LYS A 149 5.05 2.08 -20.25
C LYS A 149 5.42 2.69 -21.61
N ASP A 150 4.51 2.70 -22.57
CA ASP A 150 4.70 3.25 -23.92
C ASP A 150 5.06 4.75 -23.95
N LEU A 151 4.63 5.49 -22.93
CA LEU A 151 5.03 6.89 -22.71
C LEU A 151 6.20 7.00 -21.74
N ALA A 152 6.20 6.23 -20.65
CA ALA A 152 7.23 6.29 -19.60
C ALA A 152 8.63 5.92 -20.12
N ASP A 153 8.74 4.97 -21.05
CA ASP A 153 10.03 4.53 -21.63
C ASP A 153 10.66 5.54 -22.60
N ARG A 154 9.89 6.56 -23.02
CA ARG A 154 10.39 7.60 -23.93
C ARG A 154 11.40 8.51 -23.26
N THR A 155 11.50 8.45 -21.93
CA THR A 155 12.53 9.13 -21.14
C THR A 155 13.27 8.13 -20.27
N VAL A 156 14.39 8.57 -19.71
CA VAL A 156 15.06 7.89 -18.60
C VAL A 156 14.84 8.71 -17.33
N PRO A 157 14.79 8.07 -16.14
CA PRO A 157 14.63 8.77 -14.87
C PRO A 157 15.64 9.92 -14.69
N PHE A 158 15.16 11.07 -14.23
CA PHE A 158 16.01 12.17 -13.78
C PHE A 158 16.57 11.83 -12.40
N SER A 159 17.88 11.91 -12.22
CA SER A 159 18.59 11.46 -11.02
C SER A 159 19.33 12.62 -10.33
N VAL A 160 19.88 12.35 -9.15
CA VAL A 160 20.74 13.30 -8.45
C VAL A 160 22.05 13.60 -9.19
N TYR A 161 22.46 12.74 -10.13
CA TYR A 161 23.61 13.00 -11.02
C TYR A 161 23.32 14.14 -12.00
N ASP A 162 22.04 14.37 -12.31
CA ASP A 162 21.62 15.47 -13.17
C ASP A 162 21.48 16.77 -12.37
N SER A 163 20.78 16.73 -11.23
CA SER A 163 20.67 17.85 -10.28
C SER A 163 20.09 17.39 -8.94
N GLU A 164 20.49 18.06 -7.85
CA GLU A 164 19.88 17.96 -6.52
C GLU A 164 18.72 18.95 -6.30
N ASP A 165 18.49 19.87 -7.25
CA ASP A 165 17.47 20.90 -7.15
C ASP A 165 16.11 20.46 -7.71
N ALA A 166 15.07 20.62 -6.91
CA ALA A 166 13.70 20.30 -7.29
C ALA A 166 13.20 21.19 -8.45
N GLU A 167 13.67 22.44 -8.58
CA GLU A 167 13.29 23.27 -9.74
C GLU A 167 13.80 22.68 -11.07
N ASP A 168 14.93 21.97 -11.06
CA ASP A 168 15.44 21.27 -12.25
C ASP A 168 14.69 19.97 -12.53
N LEU A 169 14.32 19.22 -11.49
CA LEU A 169 13.39 18.09 -11.62
C LEU A 169 12.07 18.54 -12.26
N TRP A 170 11.48 19.66 -11.81
CA TRP A 170 10.25 20.19 -12.37
C TRP A 170 10.39 20.62 -13.83
N LYS A 171 11.55 21.16 -14.23
CA LYS A 171 11.84 21.45 -15.65
C LYS A 171 11.92 20.16 -16.47
N TRP A 172 12.52 19.11 -15.93
CA TRP A 172 12.55 17.79 -16.57
C TRP A 172 11.13 17.23 -16.73
N MET A 173 10.30 17.30 -15.68
CA MET A 173 8.89 16.86 -15.73
C MET A 173 8.08 17.63 -16.77
N ALA A 174 8.26 18.95 -16.85
CA ALA A 174 7.66 19.78 -17.90
C ALA A 174 8.10 19.34 -19.30
N GLY A 175 9.38 19.00 -19.44
CA GLY A 175 9.95 18.45 -20.67
C GLY A 175 9.36 17.09 -21.05
N TYR A 176 9.12 16.20 -20.07
CA TYR A 176 8.42 14.93 -20.29
C TYR A 176 7.01 15.18 -20.84
N GLU A 177 6.19 15.96 -20.13
CA GLU A 177 4.81 16.25 -20.56
C GLU A 177 4.76 16.87 -21.96
N ALA A 178 5.67 17.80 -22.27
CA ALA A 178 5.74 18.45 -23.58
C ALA A 178 6.16 17.51 -24.72
N LYS A 179 7.04 16.54 -24.46
CA LYS A 179 7.56 15.61 -25.48
C LYS A 179 6.63 14.42 -25.73
N THR A 180 6.01 13.89 -24.68
CA THR A 180 5.24 12.64 -24.75
C THR A 180 3.74 12.88 -24.77
N GLY A 181 3.27 14.04 -24.30
CA GLY A 181 1.86 14.31 -24.04
C GLY A 181 1.35 13.69 -22.73
N GLY A 182 2.16 12.88 -22.05
CA GLY A 182 1.81 12.23 -20.79
C GLY A 182 1.71 13.19 -19.60
N ARG A 183 1.45 12.63 -18.42
CA ARG A 183 1.32 13.37 -17.16
C ARG A 183 2.15 12.72 -16.05
N VAL A 184 2.73 13.57 -15.22
CA VAL A 184 3.60 13.15 -14.11
C VAL A 184 3.44 14.08 -12.91
N LEU A 185 3.57 13.54 -11.71
CA LEU A 185 3.63 14.29 -10.46
C LEU A 185 4.80 13.81 -9.61
N ALA A 186 5.21 14.61 -8.64
CA ALA A 186 6.20 14.25 -7.63
C ALA A 186 5.54 14.29 -6.24
N ILE A 187 5.94 13.37 -5.36
CA ILE A 187 5.50 13.31 -3.97
C ILE A 187 6.74 13.43 -3.09
N PRO A 188 7.06 14.63 -2.56
CA PRO A 188 8.06 14.79 -1.51
C PRO A 188 7.67 14.02 -0.25
N HIS A 189 8.68 13.53 0.47
CA HIS A 189 8.49 12.76 1.70
C HIS A 189 9.58 13.03 2.75
N ASN A 190 9.33 12.60 3.99
CA ASN A 190 10.21 12.76 5.16
C ASN A 190 10.80 14.16 5.36
N GLY A 191 9.95 15.19 5.35
CA GLY A 191 10.34 16.55 5.73
C GLY A 191 10.98 16.63 7.11
N ASN A 192 10.58 15.76 8.04
CA ASN A 192 11.19 15.55 9.36
C ASN A 192 12.66 15.10 9.31
N LEU A 193 13.18 14.66 8.16
CA LEU A 193 14.59 14.34 7.94
C LEU A 193 15.29 15.33 7.00
N SER A 194 14.70 16.48 6.71
CA SER A 194 15.24 17.43 5.72
C SER A 194 16.24 18.44 6.26
N ASN A 195 16.46 18.45 7.58
CA ASN A 195 17.22 19.49 8.30
C ASN A 195 16.74 20.92 7.95
N GLY A 196 15.41 21.08 7.88
CA GLY A 196 14.73 22.34 7.61
C GLY A 196 14.67 22.75 6.14
N MET A 197 15.10 21.89 5.21
CA MET A 197 15.15 22.22 3.78
C MET A 197 13.83 21.95 3.05
N MET A 198 12.97 21.03 3.54
CA MET A 198 11.77 20.60 2.81
C MET A 198 10.77 21.74 2.61
N PHE A 199 10.52 22.52 3.67
CA PHE A 199 9.62 23.66 3.65
C PHE A 199 10.38 24.96 3.94
N ASP A 200 11.54 25.17 3.31
CA ASP A 200 12.38 26.35 3.60
C ASP A 200 11.76 27.68 3.10
N ASP A 201 12.26 28.81 3.61
CA ASP A 201 11.87 30.17 3.21
C ASP A 201 12.63 30.68 1.97
N VAL A 202 13.51 29.85 1.44
CA VAL A 202 14.34 30.10 0.26
C VAL A 202 14.34 28.88 -0.67
N THR A 203 14.67 29.10 -1.94
CA THR A 203 14.90 28.00 -2.88
C THR A 203 16.19 27.27 -2.53
N PHE A 204 16.45 26.14 -3.19
CA PHE A 204 17.69 25.37 -3.01
C PHE A 204 18.97 26.23 -3.17
N GLN A 205 18.97 27.24 -4.04
CA GLN A 205 20.10 28.17 -4.21
C GLN A 205 20.12 29.36 -3.22
N GLY A 206 19.26 29.35 -2.19
CA GLY A 206 19.16 30.43 -1.22
C GLY A 206 18.45 31.70 -1.73
N ARG A 207 17.71 31.61 -2.85
CA ARG A 207 16.93 32.74 -3.38
C ARG A 207 15.61 32.84 -2.63
N LYS A 208 15.10 34.07 -2.42
CA LYS A 208 13.77 34.26 -1.84
C LYS A 208 12.69 33.59 -2.71
N LEU A 209 11.69 33.00 -2.06
CA LEU A 209 10.54 32.42 -2.77
C LEU A 209 9.82 33.49 -3.59
N THR A 210 9.42 33.11 -4.80
CA THR A 210 8.67 33.95 -5.73
C THR A 210 7.31 33.32 -6.00
N ARG A 211 6.37 34.09 -6.55
CA ARG A 211 5.09 33.57 -7.03
C ARG A 211 5.27 32.39 -7.99
N ALA A 212 6.19 32.52 -8.95
CA ALA A 212 6.47 31.48 -9.95
C ALA A 212 6.98 30.18 -9.31
N TYR A 213 7.80 30.27 -8.26
CA TYR A 213 8.22 29.10 -7.49
C TYR A 213 7.02 28.43 -6.81
N ALA A 214 6.19 29.21 -6.12
CA ALA A 214 5.02 28.70 -5.40
C ALA A 214 4.00 28.02 -6.33
N GLU A 215 3.75 28.60 -7.49
CA GLU A 215 2.89 28.02 -8.54
C GLU A 215 3.51 26.74 -9.13
N SER A 216 4.83 26.73 -9.36
CA SER A 216 5.53 25.54 -9.87
C SER A 216 5.49 24.39 -8.87
N ARG A 217 5.79 24.65 -7.59
CA ARG A 217 5.73 23.63 -6.54
C ARG A 217 4.32 23.07 -6.40
N SER A 218 3.31 23.92 -6.33
CA SER A 218 1.90 23.50 -6.24
C SER A 218 1.46 22.64 -7.44
N ARG A 219 1.99 22.91 -8.63
CA ARG A 219 1.71 22.12 -9.83
C ARG A 219 2.37 20.75 -9.74
N TRP A 220 3.66 20.69 -9.46
CA TRP A 220 4.45 19.46 -9.61
C TRP A 220 4.44 18.57 -8.37
N GLU A 221 4.30 19.16 -7.20
CA GLU A 221 4.24 18.50 -5.89
C GLU A 221 2.87 18.72 -5.24
N PRO A 222 1.76 18.22 -5.84
CA PRO A 222 0.42 18.42 -5.29
C PRO A 222 0.19 17.66 -3.98
N LEU A 223 1.03 16.67 -3.67
CA LEU A 223 0.92 15.80 -2.52
C LEU A 223 2.23 15.79 -1.72
N TYR A 224 2.13 15.47 -0.44
CA TYR A 224 3.24 15.24 0.47
C TYR A 224 3.00 13.98 1.30
N GLU A 225 4.02 13.15 1.47
CA GLU A 225 3.97 12.01 2.39
C GLU A 225 4.16 12.50 3.82
N ILE A 226 3.05 12.51 4.58
CA ILE A 226 3.04 13.06 5.94
C ILE A 226 3.51 12.05 6.98
N THR A 227 3.44 10.76 6.71
CA THR A 227 3.76 9.70 7.66
C THR A 227 4.39 8.49 6.97
N GLN A 228 5.44 7.96 7.59
CA GLN A 228 6.23 6.85 7.10
C GLN A 228 7.04 6.23 8.26
N MET A 229 7.64 5.06 8.08
CA MET A 229 8.38 4.38 9.16
C MET A 229 9.54 5.19 9.76
N LYS A 230 10.10 6.19 9.05
CA LYS A 230 11.09 7.16 9.56
C LYS A 230 10.42 8.36 10.27
N GLY A 231 9.31 8.10 10.94
CA GLY A 231 8.58 9.02 11.81
C GLY A 231 7.41 9.75 11.18
N ASP A 232 6.54 10.30 12.03
CA ASP A 232 5.38 11.08 11.64
C ASP A 232 5.74 12.56 11.44
N GLY A 233 5.29 13.14 10.32
CA GLY A 233 5.57 14.51 9.90
C GLY A 233 4.37 15.44 9.99
N GLU A 234 3.31 15.06 10.73
CA GLU A 234 2.08 15.85 10.84
C GLU A 234 2.30 17.14 11.63
N ALA A 235 2.75 17.00 12.88
CA ALA A 235 3.01 18.07 13.82
C ALA A 235 4.18 17.71 14.75
N HIS A 236 4.62 18.68 15.55
CA HIS A 236 5.68 18.50 16.53
C HIS A 236 5.26 19.13 17.86
N PRO A 237 5.52 18.52 19.03
CA PRO A 237 5.07 19.03 20.32
C PRO A 237 5.58 20.45 20.65
N SER A 238 6.77 20.83 20.16
CA SER A 238 7.28 22.20 20.35
C SER A 238 6.57 23.26 19.49
N LEU A 239 5.96 22.86 18.36
CA LEU A 239 5.22 23.74 17.45
C LEU A 239 3.72 23.78 17.79
N SER A 240 3.22 22.68 18.36
CA SER A 240 1.80 22.45 18.67
C SER A 240 1.59 22.08 20.16
N PRO A 241 2.02 22.91 21.13
CA PRO A 241 2.02 22.55 22.56
C PRO A 241 0.63 22.37 23.18
N ASN A 242 -0.43 22.79 22.49
CA ASN A 242 -1.82 22.66 22.94
C ASN A 242 -2.55 21.44 22.34
N ASP A 243 -1.80 20.54 21.69
CA ASP A 243 -2.29 19.31 21.11
C ASP A 243 -1.58 18.11 21.74
N GLU A 244 -2.29 17.38 22.61
CA GLU A 244 -1.77 16.20 23.30
C GLU A 244 -1.41 15.03 22.38
N PHE A 245 -1.80 15.07 21.10
CA PHE A 245 -1.48 14.05 20.11
C PHE A 245 -0.42 14.49 19.10
N ALA A 246 0.19 15.67 19.29
CA ALA A 246 1.24 16.20 18.42
C ALA A 246 2.58 15.47 18.55
N ASP A 247 2.79 14.69 19.62
CA ASP A 247 3.94 13.80 19.77
C ASP A 247 3.53 12.36 19.43
N PHE A 248 3.93 11.90 18.24
CA PHE A 248 3.62 10.57 17.74
C PHE A 248 4.74 10.08 16.83
N GLU A 249 5.41 8.99 17.22
CA GLU A 249 6.52 8.39 16.44
C GLU A 249 7.54 9.45 15.95
N THR A 250 7.86 10.43 16.80
CA THR A 250 8.64 11.63 16.45
C THR A 250 10.10 11.30 16.13
N TRP A 251 10.59 11.83 15.01
CA TRP A 251 11.98 11.72 14.55
C TRP A 251 12.58 13.13 14.34
N ASP A 252 13.21 13.67 15.39
CA ASP A 252 13.61 15.09 15.48
C ASP A 252 15.09 15.32 15.87
N LYS A 253 15.93 14.28 15.88
CA LYS A 253 17.34 14.40 16.29
C LYS A 253 18.30 14.85 15.18
N GLY A 254 18.05 14.45 13.93
CA GLY A 254 19.02 14.63 12.84
C GLY A 254 18.53 14.05 11.52
N SER A 255 19.33 14.24 10.46
CA SER A 255 19.19 13.50 9.20
C SER A 255 20.30 12.45 9.09
N PHE A 256 20.82 12.17 7.88
CA PHE A 256 21.90 11.21 7.67
C PHE A 256 23.31 11.82 7.77
N GLY A 257 23.43 13.15 7.70
CA GLY A 257 24.72 13.86 7.72
C GLY A 257 25.05 14.59 9.02
N SER A 258 24.05 15.02 9.79
CA SER A 258 24.26 15.82 11.01
C SER A 258 23.03 15.84 11.91
N ALA A 259 23.26 16.23 13.17
CA ALA A 259 22.20 16.57 14.12
C ALA A 259 21.45 17.84 13.70
N LYS A 260 20.20 17.96 14.14
CA LYS A 260 19.32 19.11 13.89
C LYS A 260 19.61 20.26 14.84
N GLU A 261 19.35 21.47 14.35
CA GLU A 261 19.24 22.68 15.16
C GLU A 261 17.76 23.01 15.42
N PRO A 262 17.42 23.66 16.55
CA PRO A 262 16.02 23.98 16.88
C PRO A 262 15.28 24.84 15.84
N ASP A 263 15.98 25.69 15.09
CA ASP A 263 15.41 26.56 14.04
C ASP A 263 15.11 25.81 12.73
N MET A 264 15.50 24.53 12.63
CA MET A 264 15.16 23.67 11.50
C MET A 264 13.72 23.14 11.64
N ILE A 265 13.30 22.78 12.85
CA ILE A 265 12.02 22.10 13.16
C ILE A 265 10.79 22.79 12.53
N PRO A 266 10.61 24.12 12.56
CA PRO A 266 9.46 24.78 11.92
C PRO A 266 9.36 24.60 10.39
N ARG A 267 10.43 24.13 9.73
CA ARG A 267 10.52 23.92 8.29
C ARG A 267 10.41 22.45 7.86
N GLU A 268 9.97 21.58 8.78
CA GLU A 268 9.97 20.13 8.58
C GLU A 268 8.59 19.46 8.70
N TYR A 269 7.64 20.09 9.41
CA TYR A 269 6.34 19.49 9.73
C TYR A 269 5.20 20.12 8.91
N ALA A 270 4.26 19.28 8.46
CA ALA A 270 3.22 19.67 7.51
C ALA A 270 2.26 20.73 8.08
N ARG A 271 1.83 20.60 9.34
CA ARG A 271 0.92 21.59 9.97
C ARG A 271 1.53 23.00 10.01
N GLU A 272 2.83 23.08 10.33
CA GLU A 272 3.55 24.36 10.31
C GLU A 272 3.73 24.87 8.88
N ALA A 273 4.02 23.99 7.93
CA ALA A 273 4.07 24.33 6.51
C ALA A 273 2.73 24.91 6.01
N TYR A 274 1.59 24.38 6.43
CA TYR A 274 0.27 24.94 6.08
C TYR A 274 0.05 26.35 6.64
N LYS A 275 0.39 26.58 7.92
CA LYS A 275 0.31 27.92 8.53
C LYS A 275 1.18 28.91 7.76
N ARG A 276 2.43 28.55 7.49
CA ARG A 276 3.35 29.38 6.69
C ARG A 276 2.87 29.54 5.25
N GLY A 277 2.19 28.55 4.70
CA GLY A 277 1.52 28.58 3.40
C GLY A 277 0.51 29.73 3.29
N LEU A 278 -0.32 29.95 4.32
CA LEU A 278 -1.26 31.09 4.38
C LEU A 278 -0.52 32.43 4.27
N GLN A 279 0.62 32.57 4.96
CA GLN A 279 1.44 33.78 4.90
C GLN A 279 2.05 33.97 3.51
N TYR A 280 2.51 32.90 2.87
CA TYR A 280 3.05 32.95 1.52
C TYR A 280 1.99 33.26 0.48
N GLU A 281 0.77 32.75 0.63
CA GLU A 281 -0.35 33.07 -0.24
C GLU A 281 -0.64 34.59 -0.24
N GLN A 282 -0.66 35.22 0.94
CA GLN A 282 -0.83 36.67 1.06
C GLN A 282 0.35 37.45 0.47
N LYS A 283 1.59 37.02 0.71
CA LYS A 283 2.81 37.73 0.26
C LYS A 283 3.08 37.59 -1.23
N LEU A 284 2.85 36.41 -1.80
CA LEU A 284 3.24 36.04 -3.16
C LEU A 284 2.06 35.96 -4.13
N GLY A 285 0.82 35.88 -3.63
CA GLY A 285 -0.36 35.55 -4.42
C GLY A 285 -0.44 34.08 -4.84
N ALA A 286 0.37 33.21 -4.22
CA ALA A 286 0.40 31.77 -4.45
C ALA A 286 0.98 31.05 -3.21
N ASN A 287 0.46 29.85 -2.91
CA ASN A 287 0.82 29.09 -1.71
C ASN A 287 1.68 27.87 -2.08
N PRO A 288 2.99 27.85 -1.76
CA PRO A 288 3.88 26.72 -2.10
C PRO A 288 3.59 25.45 -1.29
N PHE A 289 2.82 25.55 -0.20
CA PHE A 289 2.59 24.47 0.77
C PHE A 289 1.13 24.02 0.79
N LYS A 290 0.39 24.25 -0.30
CA LYS A 290 -1.03 23.86 -0.46
C LYS A 290 -1.19 22.43 -1.00
N PHE A 291 -0.48 21.48 -0.39
CA PHE A 291 -0.47 20.08 -0.81
C PHE A 291 -1.55 19.25 -0.09
N GLY A 292 -1.90 18.10 -0.69
CA GLY A 292 -2.66 17.02 -0.06
C GLY A 292 -1.72 16.03 0.62
N ILE A 293 -2.26 15.08 1.38
CA ILE A 293 -1.42 14.19 2.22
C ILE A 293 -1.70 12.71 1.97
N VAL A 294 -0.61 11.95 1.93
CA VAL A 294 -0.60 10.49 1.83
C VAL A 294 0.32 9.91 2.90
N GLY A 295 0.10 8.65 3.27
CA GLY A 295 1.07 7.84 3.99
C GLY A 295 1.72 6.86 3.03
N SER A 296 2.92 6.39 3.34
CA SER A 296 3.57 5.33 2.56
C SER A 296 4.67 4.67 3.38
N THR A 297 5.21 3.57 2.89
CA THR A 297 6.18 2.78 3.66
C THR A 297 7.61 3.21 3.39
N ASP A 298 7.94 3.48 2.12
CA ASP A 298 9.34 3.59 1.66
C ASP A 298 10.12 2.35 2.18
N SER A 299 9.67 1.15 1.81
CA SER A 299 10.30 -0.11 2.22
C SER A 299 11.39 -0.52 1.22
N HIS A 300 12.62 -0.75 1.69
CA HIS A 300 13.71 -1.30 0.86
C HIS A 300 13.81 -2.83 0.93
N THR A 301 12.74 -3.51 1.35
CA THR A 301 12.63 -4.97 1.52
C THR A 301 11.75 -5.65 0.46
N SER A 302 11.10 -4.86 -0.41
CA SER A 302 9.98 -5.31 -1.27
C SER A 302 8.72 -5.77 -0.52
N ILE A 303 8.70 -5.63 0.82
CA ILE A 303 7.58 -6.00 1.69
C ILE A 303 6.91 -4.72 2.21
N SER A 304 5.75 -4.38 1.67
CA SER A 304 4.93 -3.23 2.07
C SER A 304 3.97 -3.54 3.22
N GLY A 305 4.48 -4.19 4.28
CA GLY A 305 3.72 -4.51 5.48
C GLY A 305 3.63 -3.31 6.41
N THR A 306 2.42 -2.82 6.69
CA THR A 306 2.17 -1.57 7.44
C THR A 306 1.54 -1.76 8.80
N THR A 307 1.11 -2.98 9.13
CA THR A 307 0.51 -3.28 10.43
C THR A 307 1.60 -3.71 11.41
N GLU A 308 1.42 -3.35 12.67
CA GLU A 308 2.40 -3.60 13.73
C GLU A 308 2.72 -5.09 13.93
N ASP A 309 1.79 -5.99 13.59
CA ASP A 309 1.95 -7.45 13.63
C ASP A 309 2.60 -8.05 12.37
N ASN A 310 2.81 -7.25 11.31
CA ASN A 310 3.37 -7.67 10.03
C ASN A 310 4.43 -6.69 9.52
N PHE A 311 5.24 -6.13 10.43
CA PHE A 311 6.23 -5.11 10.12
C PHE A 311 7.62 -5.69 9.83
N PHE A 312 8.06 -5.56 8.57
CA PHE A 312 9.35 -6.10 8.09
C PHE A 312 10.52 -5.11 8.16
N GLY A 313 10.31 -3.92 8.70
CA GLY A 313 11.36 -2.92 8.83
C GLY A 313 11.74 -2.23 7.51
N LYS A 314 12.70 -1.31 7.62
CA LYS A 314 13.14 -0.43 6.53
C LYS A 314 13.98 -1.15 5.48
N VAL A 315 14.94 -1.96 5.93
CA VAL A 315 15.92 -2.68 5.11
C VAL A 315 16.05 -4.10 5.62
N THR A 316 16.63 -5.00 4.83
CA THR A 316 16.78 -6.42 5.20
C THR A 316 17.54 -6.64 6.50
N ALA A 317 18.45 -5.74 6.89
CA ALA A 317 19.16 -5.81 8.18
C ALA A 317 18.23 -5.75 9.40
N VAL A 318 17.01 -5.22 9.24
CA VAL A 318 15.99 -5.07 10.29
C VAL A 318 14.69 -5.81 9.95
N GLU A 319 14.76 -6.80 9.06
CA GLU A 319 13.71 -7.82 8.94
C GLU A 319 13.59 -8.61 10.27
N PRO A 320 12.46 -9.28 10.54
CA PRO A 320 12.25 -9.98 11.81
C PRO A 320 13.35 -11.03 12.09
N THR A 321 14.05 -10.86 13.23
CA THR A 321 15.10 -11.78 13.70
C THR A 321 15.29 -11.68 15.22
N GLU A 322 15.69 -12.78 15.86
CA GLU A 322 16.06 -12.84 17.28
C GLU A 322 17.55 -12.52 17.51
N LYS A 323 18.42 -12.83 16.54
CA LYS A 323 19.88 -12.90 16.74
C LYS A 323 20.65 -12.21 15.60
N PRO A 324 21.12 -10.97 15.81
CA PRO A 324 20.78 -10.08 16.93
C PRO A 324 19.31 -9.61 16.84
N ILE A 325 18.70 -9.29 17.98
CA ILE A 325 17.35 -8.69 18.00
C ILE A 325 17.40 -7.34 17.28
N ARG A 326 16.42 -7.08 16.42
CA ARG A 326 16.45 -5.93 15.50
C ARG A 326 16.17 -4.57 16.14
N PHE A 327 15.99 -4.45 17.45
CA PHE A 327 15.63 -3.19 18.11
C PHE A 327 16.73 -2.13 18.03
N GLU A 328 17.98 -2.54 18.23
CA GLU A 328 19.10 -1.65 18.51
C GLU A 328 19.89 -1.23 17.27
N GLU A 329 19.53 -1.75 16.09
CA GLU A 329 20.18 -1.40 14.83
C GLU A 329 20.07 0.12 14.59
N MET A 330 21.18 0.73 14.23
CA MET A 330 21.22 2.17 13.94
C MET A 330 20.62 2.42 12.56
N ILE A 331 19.76 3.43 12.44
CA ILE A 331 19.26 3.90 11.14
C ILE A 331 20.00 5.16 10.71
N THR A 332 20.24 6.07 11.66
CA THR A 332 21.07 7.27 11.50
C THR A 332 22.23 7.25 12.50
N GLY A 333 23.17 8.20 12.41
CA GLY A 333 24.28 8.30 13.35
C GLY A 333 25.54 7.50 12.97
N TYR A 334 25.57 6.87 11.78
CA TYR A 334 26.77 6.19 11.27
C TYR A 334 27.93 7.16 10.98
N LEU A 335 27.63 8.39 10.57
CA LEU A 335 28.61 9.44 10.35
C LEU A 335 28.70 10.32 11.61
N PRO A 336 29.90 10.73 12.05
CA PRO A 336 30.01 11.62 13.20
C PRO A 336 29.42 13.00 12.88
N ASP A 337 28.59 13.53 13.78
CA ASP A 337 28.17 14.93 13.69
C ASP A 337 29.39 15.86 13.79
N PRO A 338 29.48 16.93 12.99
CA PRO A 338 30.61 17.85 13.04
C PRO A 338 30.86 18.49 14.42
N GLN A 339 29.83 18.57 15.27
CA GLN A 339 29.89 19.13 16.62
C GLN A 339 29.92 18.04 17.71
N GLY A 340 30.01 16.76 17.32
CA GLY A 340 30.06 15.62 18.25
C GLY A 340 28.73 15.31 18.95
N ARG A 341 27.61 15.77 18.40
CA ARG A 341 26.27 15.51 18.95
C ARG A 341 25.75 14.15 18.52
N ASP A 342 25.00 13.50 19.40
CA ASP A 342 24.32 12.25 19.08
C ASP A 342 22.99 12.54 18.38
N TYR A 343 22.86 12.04 17.15
CA TYR A 343 21.62 12.08 16.38
C TYR A 343 21.16 10.69 15.93
N THR A 344 21.65 9.66 16.63
CA THR A 344 21.33 8.27 16.35
C THR A 344 19.85 8.01 16.60
N MET A 345 19.21 7.50 15.54
CA MET A 345 17.88 6.90 15.57
C MET A 345 18.05 5.40 15.47
N ARG A 346 17.48 4.66 16.41
CA ARG A 346 17.52 3.20 16.44
C ARG A 346 16.26 2.61 15.86
N HIS A 347 16.32 1.37 15.38
CA HIS A 347 15.20 0.75 14.70
C HIS A 347 13.95 0.64 15.57
N TYR A 348 14.07 0.41 16.89
CA TYR A 348 12.91 0.44 17.79
C TYR A 348 12.12 1.76 17.73
N GLN A 349 12.72 2.87 17.29
CA GLN A 349 12.05 4.17 17.14
C GLN A 349 11.29 4.30 15.81
N ALA A 350 11.44 3.36 14.88
CA ALA A 350 10.69 3.34 13.63
C ALA A 350 9.24 2.90 13.86
N SER A 351 8.32 3.40 13.03
CA SER A 351 6.90 3.00 13.00
C SER A 351 6.66 1.95 11.92
N ALA A 352 5.59 1.14 12.02
CA ALA A 352 5.19 0.27 10.90
C ALA A 352 4.61 1.05 9.69
N ALA A 353 4.24 2.31 9.88
CA ALA A 353 3.58 3.20 8.93
C ALA A 353 4.18 3.25 7.52
N GLY A 354 3.40 3.57 6.48
CA GLY A 354 1.98 3.93 6.45
C GLY A 354 1.32 3.65 5.08
N LEU A 355 0.05 4.05 4.91
CA LEU A 355 -0.72 3.78 3.68
C LEU A 355 -1.29 5.04 3.04
N ALA A 356 -1.38 5.02 1.71
CA ALA A 356 -2.04 6.03 0.90
C ALA A 356 -3.49 5.59 0.61
N ALA A 357 -4.45 6.46 0.90
CA ALA A 357 -5.85 6.23 0.57
C ALA A 357 -6.36 7.29 -0.40
N VAL A 358 -7.09 6.84 -1.42
CA VAL A 358 -7.45 7.65 -2.59
C VAL A 358 -8.94 7.51 -2.87
N TRP A 359 -9.67 8.62 -2.91
CA TRP A 359 -11.08 8.64 -3.36
C TRP A 359 -11.15 8.79 -4.88
N ALA A 360 -11.07 7.65 -5.57
CA ALA A 360 -11.23 7.56 -7.03
C ALA A 360 -12.58 6.92 -7.43
N ARG A 361 -12.98 7.13 -8.68
CA ARG A 361 -14.19 6.50 -9.24
C ARG A 361 -13.95 5.04 -9.62
N GLU A 362 -12.73 4.73 -10.02
CA GLU A 362 -12.30 3.43 -10.54
C GLU A 362 -10.89 3.12 -10.04
N ASN A 363 -10.50 1.84 -10.02
CA ASN A 363 -9.14 1.42 -9.71
C ASN A 363 -8.33 1.30 -11.01
N THR A 364 -7.98 2.45 -11.61
CA THR A 364 -7.10 2.54 -12.79
C THR A 364 -6.00 3.57 -12.53
N ARG A 365 -4.87 3.50 -13.25
CA ARG A 365 -3.78 4.49 -13.12
C ARG A 365 -4.30 5.91 -13.29
N GLU A 366 -5.13 6.13 -14.30
CA GLU A 366 -5.74 7.42 -14.62
C GLU A 366 -6.63 7.94 -13.50
N SER A 367 -7.58 7.13 -13.04
CA SER A 367 -8.58 7.55 -12.06
C SER A 367 -7.96 7.82 -10.69
N LEU A 368 -7.01 6.97 -10.27
CA LEU A 368 -6.25 7.12 -9.03
C LEU A 368 -5.28 8.31 -9.11
N TRP A 369 -4.54 8.47 -10.21
CA TRP A 369 -3.63 9.60 -10.39
C TRP A 369 -4.38 10.92 -10.46
N ASP A 370 -5.51 10.98 -11.17
CA ASP A 370 -6.34 12.19 -11.24
C ASP A 370 -6.94 12.54 -9.87
N ALA A 371 -7.14 11.55 -8.99
CA ALA A 371 -7.58 11.73 -7.60
C ALA A 371 -6.46 12.28 -6.71
N MET A 372 -5.25 11.73 -6.85
CA MET A 372 -4.02 12.25 -6.26
C MET A 372 -3.78 13.70 -6.68
N LYS A 373 -3.91 14.01 -7.97
CA LYS A 373 -3.68 15.35 -8.52
C LYS A 373 -4.64 16.40 -7.96
N ARG A 374 -5.92 16.03 -7.77
CA ARG A 374 -6.92 16.91 -7.14
C ARG A 374 -6.91 16.87 -5.60
N LYS A 375 -5.94 16.16 -5.00
CA LYS A 375 -5.73 16.05 -3.55
C LYS A 375 -6.87 15.38 -2.78
N GLU A 376 -7.69 14.57 -3.45
CA GLU A 376 -8.79 13.85 -2.79
C GLU A 376 -8.29 12.55 -2.17
N VAL A 377 -7.35 12.71 -1.25
CA VAL A 377 -6.54 11.64 -0.64
C VAL A 377 -6.42 11.86 0.85
N PHE A 378 -6.07 10.80 1.57
CA PHE A 378 -5.74 10.85 2.99
C PHE A 378 -4.66 9.82 3.33
N ALA A 379 -3.99 10.05 4.45
CA ALA A 379 -2.95 9.17 4.99
C ALA A 379 -3.50 8.31 6.14
N THR A 380 -2.98 7.11 6.31
CA THR A 380 -3.13 6.34 7.56
C THR A 380 -1.77 5.84 8.04
N THR A 381 -1.60 5.72 9.35
CA THR A 381 -0.33 5.35 9.98
C THR A 381 -0.09 3.84 10.08
N GLY A 382 -1.01 3.01 9.59
CA GLY A 382 -0.80 1.55 9.53
C GLY A 382 -2.04 0.75 9.14
N THR A 383 -3.21 1.14 9.66
CA THR A 383 -4.50 0.46 9.47
C THR A 383 -5.30 1.04 8.29
N ARG A 384 -6.30 0.30 7.80
CA ARG A 384 -7.15 0.72 6.66
C ARG A 384 -8.38 1.50 7.08
N LEU A 385 -8.17 2.54 7.89
CA LEU A 385 -9.19 3.52 8.22
C LEU A 385 -9.83 4.10 6.97
N ARG A 386 -11.14 4.31 7.01
CA ARG A 386 -11.88 4.99 5.93
C ARG A 386 -12.44 6.30 6.43
N VAL A 387 -11.89 7.39 5.91
CA VAL A 387 -12.30 8.75 6.29
C VAL A 387 -12.84 9.48 5.07
N ARG A 388 -13.99 10.14 5.21
CA ARG A 388 -14.57 11.00 4.17
C ARG A 388 -15.10 12.29 4.76
N VAL A 389 -14.73 13.40 4.14
CA VAL A 389 -15.01 14.76 4.63
C VAL A 389 -15.48 15.61 3.48
N PHE A 390 -16.54 16.39 3.73
CA PHE A 390 -17.01 17.45 2.86
C PHE A 390 -17.19 18.73 3.67
N ALA A 391 -16.81 19.88 3.10
CA ALA A 391 -17.13 21.18 3.66
C ALA A 391 -18.09 21.94 2.74
N GLY A 392 -19.02 22.69 3.33
CA GLY A 392 -20.03 23.46 2.63
C GLY A 392 -20.66 24.51 3.54
N TRP A 393 -21.66 25.22 3.03
CA TRP A 393 -22.26 26.35 3.76
C TRP A 393 -23.61 26.01 4.39
N ASP A 394 -24.32 25.02 3.84
CA ASP A 394 -25.72 24.75 4.17
C ASP A 394 -25.97 23.34 4.74
N PHE A 395 -24.92 22.55 4.98
CA PHE A 395 -25.09 21.22 5.56
C PHE A 395 -25.75 21.28 6.94
N LYS A 396 -26.56 20.26 7.26
CA LYS A 396 -27.23 20.12 8.56
C LYS A 396 -26.72 18.91 9.31
N ALA A 397 -26.84 18.95 10.64
CA ALA A 397 -26.35 17.88 11.51
C ALA A 397 -26.88 16.49 11.15
N ALA A 398 -28.18 16.36 10.84
CA ALA A 398 -28.77 15.08 10.44
C ALA A 398 -28.27 14.54 9.09
N GLU A 399 -27.57 15.34 8.30
CA GLU A 399 -27.14 14.95 6.96
C GLU A 399 -25.92 14.04 6.96
N VAL A 400 -25.20 13.96 8.08
CA VAL A 400 -24.09 13.03 8.26
C VAL A 400 -24.53 11.57 8.23
N ASP A 401 -25.81 11.29 8.44
CA ASP A 401 -26.42 9.95 8.44
C ASP A 401 -27.07 9.59 7.09
N ARG A 402 -27.04 10.49 6.10
CA ARG A 402 -27.66 10.25 4.79
C ARG A 402 -27.08 9.03 4.07
N TRP A 403 -27.93 8.25 3.42
CA TRP A 403 -27.49 7.14 2.59
C TRP A 403 -26.68 7.64 1.37
N ASP A 404 -27.04 8.80 0.82
CA ASP A 404 -26.40 9.45 -0.32
C ASP A 404 -25.30 10.47 0.07
N PHE A 405 -24.73 10.34 1.29
CA PHE A 405 -23.74 11.25 1.89
C PHE A 405 -22.72 11.84 0.91
N ALA A 406 -22.08 10.99 0.11
CA ALA A 406 -21.05 11.43 -0.84
C ALA A 406 -21.63 12.24 -2.00
N ARG A 407 -22.78 11.82 -2.56
CA ARG A 407 -23.46 12.54 -3.64
C ARG A 407 -23.91 13.92 -3.16
N ALA A 408 -24.50 13.99 -1.97
CA ALA A 408 -24.89 15.24 -1.33
C ALA A 408 -23.66 16.15 -1.11
N GLY A 409 -22.57 15.58 -0.58
CA GLY A 409 -21.29 16.26 -0.37
C GLY A 409 -20.72 16.90 -1.63
N TYR A 410 -20.59 16.15 -2.73
CA TYR A 410 -20.09 16.69 -4.00
C TYR A 410 -21.02 17.72 -4.65
N SER A 411 -22.34 17.63 -4.42
CA SER A 411 -23.31 18.53 -5.06
C SER A 411 -23.40 19.90 -4.41
N ARG A 412 -23.08 20.01 -3.11
CA ARG A 412 -23.29 21.24 -2.31
C ARG A 412 -22.04 21.75 -1.60
N GLY A 413 -20.94 21.01 -1.67
CA GLY A 413 -19.71 21.34 -0.99
C GLY A 413 -18.47 20.90 -1.76
N VAL A 414 -17.34 20.93 -1.07
CA VAL A 414 -16.05 20.49 -1.58
C VAL A 414 -15.53 19.32 -0.73
N PRO A 415 -14.91 18.29 -1.34
CA PRO A 415 -14.28 17.22 -0.58
C PRO A 415 -12.98 17.68 0.08
N MET A 416 -12.43 16.84 0.96
CA MET A 416 -11.04 16.96 1.42
C MET A 416 -10.07 17.23 0.25
N GLY A 417 -9.10 18.13 0.46
CA GLY A 417 -8.17 18.59 -0.59
C GLY A 417 -8.71 19.72 -1.47
N GLY A 418 -9.98 20.09 -1.34
CA GLY A 418 -10.63 21.15 -2.12
C GLY A 418 -10.50 22.55 -1.52
N ASP A 419 -10.96 23.53 -2.30
CA ASP A 419 -11.03 24.95 -1.95
C ASP A 419 -12.48 25.37 -1.71
N LEU A 420 -12.82 25.73 -0.48
CA LEU A 420 -14.11 26.28 -0.13
C LEU A 420 -14.15 27.78 -0.47
N HIS A 421 -14.94 28.13 -1.48
CA HIS A 421 -15.13 29.52 -1.90
C HIS A 421 -16.16 30.27 -1.04
N LYS A 422 -16.18 31.60 -1.15
CA LYS A 422 -17.05 32.51 -0.39
C LYS A 422 -18.50 32.02 -0.29
N GLY A 423 -18.96 31.87 0.95
CA GLY A 423 -20.33 31.51 1.28
C GLY A 423 -21.30 32.68 1.39
N PRO A 424 -22.57 32.39 1.70
CA PRO A 424 -23.54 33.41 2.07
C PRO A 424 -23.07 34.25 3.25
N SER A 425 -23.38 35.54 3.24
CA SER A 425 -22.99 36.46 4.30
C SER A 425 -23.50 35.99 5.67
N GLY A 426 -22.62 35.98 6.67
CA GLY A 426 -22.94 35.60 8.05
C GLY A 426 -23.05 34.09 8.30
N GLN A 427 -22.70 33.23 7.34
CA GLN A 427 -22.61 31.79 7.55
C GLN A 427 -21.17 31.35 7.80
N ALA A 428 -21.01 30.39 8.71
CA ALA A 428 -19.74 29.70 8.94
C ALA A 428 -19.71 28.37 8.17
N PRO A 429 -18.52 27.93 7.72
CA PRO A 429 -18.38 26.66 7.03
C PRO A 429 -18.78 25.51 7.96
N THR A 430 -19.41 24.52 7.35
CA THR A 430 -19.89 23.29 7.98
C THR A 430 -19.18 22.10 7.36
N LEU A 431 -18.72 21.19 8.20
CA LEU A 431 -18.06 19.94 7.80
C LEU A 431 -18.99 18.77 8.11
N MET A 432 -19.15 17.88 7.13
CA MET A 432 -19.72 16.56 7.31
C MET A 432 -18.62 15.52 7.24
N ILE A 433 -18.50 14.70 8.28
CA ILE A 433 -17.40 13.75 8.46
C ILE A 433 -17.95 12.36 8.73
N ARG A 434 -17.40 11.37 8.03
CA ARG A 434 -17.57 9.95 8.34
C ARG A 434 -16.22 9.29 8.50
N ALA A 435 -16.06 8.59 9.62
CA ALA A 435 -14.93 7.73 9.90
C ALA A 435 -15.43 6.31 10.19
N LEU A 436 -14.81 5.33 9.55
CA LEU A 436 -15.06 3.91 9.76
C LEU A 436 -13.72 3.26 10.08
N ARG A 437 -13.71 2.45 11.15
CA ARG A 437 -12.53 1.68 11.54
C ARG A 437 -12.09 0.73 10.43
N ASP A 438 -10.85 0.27 10.51
CA ASP A 438 -10.50 -0.94 9.79
C ASP A 438 -11.29 -2.14 10.36
N PRO A 439 -12.05 -2.93 9.56
CA PRO A 439 -12.71 -4.15 10.03
C PRO A 439 -11.78 -5.14 10.76
N ASP A 440 -10.51 -5.19 10.37
CA ASP A 440 -9.48 -6.04 10.99
C ASP A 440 -8.69 -5.31 12.10
N GLY A 441 -8.95 -4.02 12.30
CA GLY A 441 -8.24 -3.17 13.26
C GLY A 441 -9.09 -2.72 14.45
N ALA A 442 -8.52 -1.80 15.21
CA ALA A 442 -9.08 -1.27 16.44
C ALA A 442 -10.30 -0.37 16.20
N ASN A 443 -11.17 -0.26 17.19
CA ASN A 443 -12.26 0.72 17.18
C ASN A 443 -11.72 2.16 17.23
N LEU A 444 -12.57 3.11 16.87
CA LEU A 444 -12.24 4.53 16.86
C LEU A 444 -12.34 5.13 18.27
N ASP A 445 -11.32 5.87 18.68
CA ASP A 445 -11.34 6.78 19.84
C ASP A 445 -12.16 8.03 19.49
N ARG A 446 -11.72 8.78 18.47
CA ARG A 446 -12.27 10.09 18.18
C ARG A 446 -12.02 10.59 16.78
N VAL A 447 -12.81 11.60 16.40
CA VAL A 447 -12.61 12.45 15.22
C VAL A 447 -12.30 13.86 15.70
N GLN A 448 -11.24 14.44 15.15
CA GLN A 448 -10.79 15.80 15.40
C GLN A 448 -10.80 16.63 14.13
N VAL A 449 -11.21 17.90 14.23
CA VAL A 449 -10.97 18.92 13.21
C VAL A 449 -9.81 19.78 13.69
N VAL A 450 -8.74 19.81 12.90
CA VAL A 450 -7.62 20.71 13.10
C VAL A 450 -7.80 21.91 12.18
N LYS A 451 -8.00 23.08 12.79
CA LYS A 451 -8.15 24.38 12.11
C LYS A 451 -6.86 25.15 12.22
N GLY A 452 -6.35 25.67 11.11
CA GLY A 452 -5.33 26.72 11.09
C GLY A 452 -5.86 27.96 10.39
N TRP A 453 -5.46 29.15 10.84
CA TRP A 453 -5.87 30.41 10.23
C TRP A 453 -4.81 31.49 10.39
N MET A 454 -4.94 32.56 9.61
CA MET A 454 -4.10 33.74 9.72
C MET A 454 -4.94 34.97 10.08
N SER A 455 -4.53 35.64 11.16
CA SER A 455 -5.11 36.91 11.60
C SER A 455 -4.73 38.05 10.66
N SER A 456 -5.46 39.16 10.71
CA SER A 456 -5.21 40.35 9.87
C SER A 456 -3.82 40.98 10.05
N ASP A 457 -3.14 40.70 11.17
CA ASP A 457 -1.76 41.14 11.44
C ASP A 457 -0.69 40.18 10.87
N GLY A 458 -1.09 39.14 10.14
CA GLY A 458 -0.21 38.15 9.52
C GLY A 458 0.25 37.03 10.47
N LYS A 459 -0.21 37.00 11.72
CA LYS A 459 0.09 35.90 12.65
C LYS A 459 -0.78 34.70 12.36
N THR A 460 -0.17 33.53 12.41
CA THR A 460 -0.83 32.25 12.19
C THR A 460 -1.18 31.58 13.50
N HIS A 461 -2.31 30.90 13.52
CA HIS A 461 -2.84 30.22 14.69
C HIS A 461 -3.30 28.82 14.31
N GLU A 462 -3.43 27.95 15.32
CA GLU A 462 -4.04 26.64 15.17
C GLU A 462 -4.94 26.32 16.37
N ARG A 463 -5.92 25.46 16.13
CA ARG A 463 -6.77 24.90 17.17
C ARG A 463 -7.29 23.53 16.75
N VAL A 464 -7.27 22.60 17.71
CA VAL A 464 -7.84 21.27 17.57
C VAL A 464 -9.21 21.25 18.25
N TYR A 465 -10.22 20.72 17.56
CA TYR A 465 -11.56 20.47 18.09
C TYR A 465 -11.82 18.97 18.03
N ASP A 466 -12.17 18.35 19.15
CA ASP A 466 -12.79 17.04 19.18
C ASP A 466 -14.25 17.20 18.72
N VAL A 467 -14.67 16.47 17.69
CA VAL A 467 -16.01 16.63 17.06
C VAL A 467 -16.88 15.38 17.15
N ALA A 468 -16.28 14.23 17.41
CA ALA A 468 -16.96 13.00 17.83
C ALA A 468 -16.01 12.17 18.69
N VAL A 469 -16.52 11.55 19.75
CA VAL A 469 -15.74 10.71 20.68
C VAL A 469 -16.53 9.47 21.06
N SER A 470 -15.83 8.36 21.28
CA SER A 470 -16.41 7.08 21.69
C SER A 470 -16.79 7.01 23.17
N ASP A 471 -17.45 5.91 23.55
CA ASP A 471 -17.67 5.49 24.94
C ASP A 471 -18.49 6.49 25.76
N ASN A 472 -19.43 7.20 25.10
CA ASN A 472 -20.26 8.25 25.69
C ASN A 472 -19.47 9.37 26.40
N ARG A 473 -18.19 9.54 26.04
CA ARG A 473 -17.37 10.66 26.53
C ARG A 473 -17.99 11.98 26.05
N ARG A 474 -17.71 13.04 26.80
CA ARG A 474 -18.27 14.36 26.52
C ARG A 474 -17.20 15.31 25.99
N ILE A 475 -17.57 16.03 24.95
CA ILE A 475 -16.81 17.18 24.46
C ILE A 475 -17.21 18.41 25.28
N GLY A 476 -16.23 19.08 25.86
CA GLY A 476 -16.41 20.31 26.63
C GLY A 476 -16.80 21.51 25.75
N ALA A 477 -17.20 22.60 26.40
CA ALA A 477 -17.54 23.86 25.71
C ALA A 477 -16.34 24.48 24.98
N ASP A 478 -15.12 24.12 25.35
CA ASP A 478 -13.88 24.48 24.66
C ASP A 478 -13.64 23.68 23.37
N GLY A 479 -14.52 22.72 23.07
CA GLY A 479 -14.40 21.80 21.95
C GLY A 479 -13.41 20.66 22.19
N ARG A 480 -13.07 20.35 23.45
CA ARG A 480 -12.11 19.29 23.78
C ARG A 480 -12.72 18.18 24.64
N ALA A 481 -12.34 16.94 24.37
CA ALA A 481 -12.62 15.80 25.23
C ALA A 481 -11.45 15.57 26.18
N ARG A 482 -11.63 16.01 27.44
CA ARG A 482 -10.58 15.96 28.48
C ARG A 482 -10.36 14.58 29.08
N THR A 483 -11.30 13.65 28.87
CA THR A 483 -11.16 12.26 29.31
C THR A 483 -10.53 11.45 28.18
N PRO A 484 -9.35 10.84 28.40
CA PRO A 484 -8.73 9.98 27.38
C PRO A 484 -9.60 8.74 27.15
N VAL A 485 -9.43 8.12 25.98
CA VAL A 485 -9.97 6.77 25.75
C VAL A 485 -9.23 5.79 26.66
N GLY A 486 -9.89 4.72 27.07
CA GLY A 486 -9.22 3.67 27.84
C GLY A 486 -8.10 2.99 27.05
N ASN A 487 -7.36 2.09 27.69
CA ASN A 487 -6.38 1.23 27.04
C ASN A 487 -6.71 -0.23 27.38
N THR A 488 -6.90 -1.05 26.35
CA THR A 488 -7.24 -2.48 26.46
C THR A 488 -6.10 -3.40 26.07
N VAL A 489 -4.90 -2.86 25.85
CA VAL A 489 -3.69 -3.61 25.52
C VAL A 489 -3.24 -4.46 26.70
N ASN A 490 -3.06 -5.74 26.43
CA ASN A 490 -2.29 -6.66 27.25
C ASN A 490 -0.88 -6.79 26.62
N ALA A 491 0.08 -6.07 27.20
CA ALA A 491 1.46 -6.03 26.71
C ALA A 491 2.19 -7.39 26.87
N GLU A 492 1.87 -8.16 27.91
CA GLU A 492 2.47 -9.47 28.14
C GLU A 492 2.08 -10.49 27.08
N GLU A 493 0.87 -10.35 26.51
CA GLU A 493 0.36 -11.23 25.46
C GLU A 493 0.48 -10.62 24.06
N ALA A 494 0.91 -9.36 23.93
CA ALA A 494 0.84 -8.57 22.70
C ALA A 494 -0.56 -8.64 22.06
N THR A 495 -1.61 -8.52 22.88
CA THR A 495 -3.02 -8.53 22.45
C THR A 495 -3.75 -7.30 22.96
N TYR A 496 -4.96 -7.07 22.48
CA TYR A 496 -5.86 -6.06 23.03
C TYR A 496 -7.31 -6.52 22.90
N THR A 497 -8.18 -6.03 23.78
CA THR A 497 -9.62 -6.27 23.66
C THR A 497 -10.25 -5.09 22.94
N ASN A 498 -10.96 -5.33 21.83
CA ASN A 498 -11.61 -4.27 21.07
C ASN A 498 -12.96 -3.87 21.71
N SER A 499 -13.01 -3.80 23.05
CA SER A 499 -14.23 -3.67 23.87
C SER A 499 -14.61 -2.22 24.22
N ILE A 500 -13.76 -1.26 23.84
CA ILE A 500 -14.00 0.19 23.94
C ILE A 500 -13.90 0.80 22.55
N GLY A 501 -14.22 2.08 22.41
CA GLY A 501 -14.23 2.73 21.10
C GLY A 501 -15.50 2.43 20.31
N GLU A 502 -15.67 3.11 19.17
CA GLU A 502 -16.80 2.88 18.26
C GLU A 502 -16.33 2.38 16.88
N PRO A 503 -17.06 1.47 16.22
CA PRO A 503 -16.69 1.04 14.87
C PRO A 503 -16.85 2.14 13.82
N ILE A 504 -17.77 3.09 14.07
CA ILE A 504 -18.11 4.18 13.16
C ILE A 504 -18.29 5.45 13.98
N LEU A 505 -17.74 6.57 13.50
CA LEU A 505 -18.01 7.89 14.05
C LEU A 505 -18.52 8.80 12.92
N PHE A 506 -19.63 9.47 13.20
CA PHE A 506 -20.19 10.52 12.36
C PHE A 506 -20.06 11.85 13.09
N ALA A 507 -19.66 12.90 12.37
CA ALA A 507 -19.55 14.23 12.94
C ALA A 507 -20.06 15.29 11.98
N PHE A 508 -20.88 16.19 12.54
CA PHE A 508 -21.19 17.47 11.95
C PHE A 508 -20.47 18.54 12.78
N TRP A 509 -19.74 19.41 12.12
CA TRP A 509 -19.04 20.50 12.79
C TRP A 509 -19.23 21.80 12.04
N GLN A 510 -19.62 22.85 12.75
CA GLN A 510 -19.66 24.21 12.22
C GLN A 510 -18.56 25.01 12.91
N ASP A 511 -17.76 25.75 12.15
CA ASP A 511 -16.67 26.56 12.72
C ASP A 511 -17.24 27.64 13.66
N PRO A 512 -17.01 27.53 14.99
CA PRO A 512 -17.64 28.41 15.97
C PRO A 512 -16.99 29.80 16.02
N GLU A 513 -15.79 29.94 15.47
CA GLU A 513 -14.96 31.15 15.50
C GLU A 513 -14.55 31.52 14.06
N PHE A 514 -15.47 31.34 13.11
CA PHE A 514 -15.24 31.67 11.71
C PHE A 514 -15.21 33.19 11.52
N ASP A 515 -14.17 33.66 10.85
CA ASP A 515 -14.04 35.03 10.37
C ASP A 515 -13.84 34.99 8.86
N VAL A 516 -14.73 35.65 8.13
CA VAL A 516 -14.77 35.67 6.66
C VAL A 516 -13.53 36.32 6.05
N GLU A 517 -12.85 37.18 6.80
CA GLU A 517 -11.65 37.89 6.36
C GLU A 517 -10.35 37.12 6.64
N GLN A 518 -10.42 36.02 7.39
CA GLN A 518 -9.25 35.23 7.75
C GLN A 518 -9.10 34.03 6.81
N PRO A 519 -8.00 33.92 6.04
CA PRO A 519 -7.72 32.70 5.31
C PRO A 519 -7.44 31.57 6.30
N SER A 520 -8.00 30.39 6.02
CA SER A 520 -7.96 29.25 6.93
C SER A 520 -7.85 27.93 6.18
N PHE A 521 -7.45 26.89 6.90
CA PHE A 521 -7.51 25.50 6.45
C PHE A 521 -8.07 24.60 7.54
N TYR A 522 -8.68 23.51 7.12
CA TYR A 522 -9.28 22.50 7.98
C TYR A 522 -8.87 21.12 7.49
N TYR A 523 -8.32 20.28 8.36
CA TYR A 523 -8.21 18.85 8.08
C TYR A 523 -8.72 18.03 9.25
N VAL A 524 -9.04 16.77 8.98
CA VAL A 524 -9.56 15.84 9.96
C VAL A 524 -8.47 14.87 10.37
N ARG A 525 -8.33 14.67 11.67
CA ARG A 525 -7.54 13.59 12.28
C ARG A 525 -8.49 12.59 12.94
N VAL A 526 -8.34 11.32 12.63
CA VAL A 526 -9.09 10.23 13.27
C VAL A 526 -8.11 9.39 14.07
N LEU A 527 -8.47 9.03 15.30
CA LEU A 527 -7.65 8.20 16.18
C LEU A 527 -8.37 6.90 16.48
N GLU A 528 -7.64 5.79 16.42
CA GLU A 528 -8.07 4.49 16.94
C GLU A 528 -7.78 4.40 18.45
N ILE A 529 -8.39 3.43 19.12
CA ILE A 529 -8.01 3.06 20.49
C ILE A 529 -6.59 2.47 20.52
N PRO A 530 -5.90 2.47 21.67
CA PRO A 530 -4.55 1.94 21.74
C PRO A 530 -4.44 0.46 21.32
N THR A 531 -3.40 0.15 20.53
CA THR A 531 -3.03 -1.20 20.07
C THR A 531 -1.59 -1.52 20.45
N PRO A 532 -1.19 -2.82 20.53
CA PRO A 532 0.20 -3.18 20.75
C PRO A 532 1.09 -2.69 19.61
N ARG A 533 2.28 -2.21 19.95
CA ARG A 533 3.31 -1.79 18.99
C ARG A 533 4.10 -3.00 18.48
N TRP A 534 4.75 -2.92 17.33
CA TRP A 534 5.53 -3.98 16.70
C TRP A 534 6.67 -4.45 17.59
N THR A 535 7.25 -3.54 18.37
CA THR A 535 8.24 -3.87 19.39
C THR A 535 7.66 -4.80 20.45
N THR A 536 6.38 -4.63 20.82
CA THR A 536 5.68 -5.49 21.77
C THR A 536 5.38 -6.87 21.18
N TYR A 537 5.00 -6.94 19.90
CA TYR A 537 4.87 -8.21 19.19
C TYR A 537 6.19 -8.96 19.13
N ASP A 538 7.28 -8.30 18.74
CA ASP A 538 8.61 -8.92 18.68
C ASP A 538 9.10 -9.35 20.07
N ALA A 539 8.92 -8.54 21.10
CA ALA A 539 9.29 -8.88 22.47
C ALA A 539 8.57 -10.14 22.97
N LYS A 540 7.26 -10.25 22.70
CA LYS A 540 6.46 -11.44 23.03
C LYS A 540 6.91 -12.65 22.20
N PHE A 541 7.06 -12.50 20.89
CA PHE A 541 7.38 -13.59 19.99
C PHE A 541 8.76 -14.20 20.26
N TYR A 542 9.76 -13.36 20.51
CA TYR A 542 11.14 -13.79 20.76
C TYR A 542 11.47 -14.02 22.23
N GLY A 543 10.58 -13.66 23.16
CA GLY A 543 10.82 -13.79 24.60
C GLY A 543 11.95 -12.88 25.10
N VAL A 544 12.07 -11.69 24.53
CA VAL A 544 13.10 -10.69 24.87
C VAL A 544 12.50 -9.48 25.58
N ALA A 545 13.30 -8.76 26.36
CA ALA A 545 12.86 -7.52 26.99
C ALA A 545 12.76 -6.38 25.96
N LEU A 546 11.78 -5.50 26.15
CA LEU A 546 11.71 -4.23 25.43
C LEU A 546 12.88 -3.31 25.85
N PRO A 547 13.44 -2.51 24.92
CA PRO A 547 14.38 -1.46 25.28
C PRO A 547 13.75 -0.46 26.25
N GLU A 548 14.59 0.17 27.09
CA GLU A 548 14.13 1.14 28.08
C GLU A 548 13.42 2.33 27.42
N GLY A 549 12.25 2.72 27.95
CA GLY A 549 11.47 3.86 27.46
C GLY A 549 10.60 3.58 26.23
N VAL A 550 10.66 2.38 25.65
CA VAL A 550 9.80 2.04 24.50
C VAL A 550 8.35 1.77 24.96
N PRO A 551 7.35 2.45 24.38
CA PRO A 551 5.96 2.23 24.74
C PRO A 551 5.48 0.84 24.28
N THR A 552 4.63 0.22 25.09
CA THR A 552 4.02 -1.09 24.77
C THR A 552 2.79 -0.97 23.86
N SER A 553 2.27 0.24 23.69
CA SER A 553 1.10 0.52 22.88
C SER A 553 1.22 1.87 22.20
N HIS A 554 0.56 2.02 21.06
CA HIS A 554 0.44 3.28 20.32
C HIS A 554 -1.01 3.50 19.87
N GLN A 555 -1.31 4.65 19.26
CA GLN A 555 -2.63 4.95 18.69
C GLN A 555 -2.49 5.31 17.22
N GLU A 556 -2.90 4.35 16.38
CA GLU A 556 -3.03 4.52 14.94
C GLU A 556 -4.03 5.62 14.59
N ARG A 557 -3.81 6.24 13.43
CA ARG A 557 -4.51 7.44 13.03
C ARG A 557 -4.59 7.63 11.53
N ALA A 558 -5.53 8.47 11.12
CA ALA A 558 -5.68 8.93 9.76
C ALA A 558 -5.69 10.46 9.69
N TYR A 559 -5.16 11.00 8.60
CA TYR A 559 -5.10 12.43 8.33
C TYR A 559 -5.67 12.73 6.95
N THR A 560 -6.69 13.58 6.84
CA THR A 560 -7.26 13.96 5.54
C THR A 560 -6.50 15.11 4.89
N SER A 561 -6.48 15.18 3.57
CA SER A 561 -6.02 16.39 2.89
C SER A 561 -6.81 17.63 3.34
N PRO A 562 -6.14 18.78 3.54
CA PRO A 562 -6.80 19.98 4.04
C PRO A 562 -7.81 20.54 3.03
N ILE A 563 -8.93 21.03 3.56
CA ILE A 563 -9.86 21.91 2.86
C ILE A 563 -9.45 23.34 3.18
N TRP A 564 -9.28 24.16 2.16
CA TRP A 564 -8.82 25.55 2.30
C TRP A 564 -9.98 26.53 2.14
N TYR A 565 -9.93 27.63 2.86
CA TYR A 565 -10.81 28.79 2.67
C TYR A 565 -9.94 30.02 2.41
N ALA A 566 -10.27 30.74 1.34
CA ALA A 566 -9.62 31.99 0.98
C ALA A 566 -10.63 33.14 0.93
N PRO A 567 -10.31 34.31 1.52
CA PRO A 567 -11.19 35.47 1.47
C PRO A 567 -11.42 35.99 0.03
N PRO A 568 -12.49 36.76 -0.20
CA PRO A 568 -12.95 37.16 -1.53
C PRO A 568 -12.00 38.05 -2.32
N ASP A 569 -11.13 38.81 -1.63
CA ASP A 569 -10.22 39.79 -2.25
C ASP A 569 -8.78 39.23 -2.45
N THR A 570 -8.58 37.94 -2.21
CA THR A 570 -7.32 37.25 -2.54
C THR A 570 -7.30 36.99 -4.06
N PRO A 571 -6.38 37.58 -4.85
CA PRO A 571 -6.40 37.45 -6.30
C PRO A 571 -6.04 36.03 -6.75
N PHE A 572 -7.06 35.18 -6.96
CA PHE A 572 -6.89 33.89 -7.64
C PHE A 572 -6.76 34.09 -9.15
N PRO A 573 -5.72 33.55 -9.80
CA PRO A 573 -5.78 33.29 -11.23
C PRO A 573 -6.63 32.01 -11.41
N TRP A 574 -7.66 32.08 -12.26
CA TRP A 574 -8.33 31.00 -13.02
C TRP A 574 -9.84 31.27 -13.07
N ASN A 575 -10.26 32.11 -14.03
CA ASN A 575 -11.60 32.04 -14.58
C ASN A 575 -11.61 30.99 -15.70
N THR A 576 -12.57 30.07 -15.65
CA THR A 576 -13.65 29.81 -16.62
C THR A 576 -13.91 28.30 -16.75
N PHE A 577 -15.02 27.82 -16.18
CA PHE A 577 -15.97 26.88 -16.80
C PHE A 577 -17.27 26.94 -16.00
N VAL A 578 -18.22 27.74 -16.49
CA VAL A 578 -19.61 27.72 -16.03
C VAL A 578 -20.33 26.68 -16.87
N LEU A 579 -20.77 25.59 -16.25
CA LEU A 579 -21.73 24.67 -16.87
C LEU A 579 -23.14 25.22 -16.64
N ALA A 580 -23.86 25.39 -17.75
CA ALA A 580 -25.26 25.80 -17.78
C ALA A 580 -26.14 24.79 -17.03
N THR A 581 -26.95 25.28 -16.09
CA THR A 581 -28.06 24.51 -15.51
C THR A 581 -29.34 24.86 -16.25
N ASP A 582 -29.82 23.93 -17.06
CA ASP A 582 -31.20 23.94 -17.52
C ASP A 582 -31.92 22.66 -17.09
N GLY A 583 -32.99 22.88 -16.32
CA GLY A 583 -34.24 22.13 -16.23
C GLY A 583 -34.22 20.59 -16.14
N CYS A 584 -34.64 20.07 -14.98
CA CYS A 584 -35.47 18.86 -14.98
C CYS A 584 -36.32 18.76 -13.70
N ASP A 585 -37.57 19.25 -13.79
CA ASP A 585 -38.67 18.79 -12.95
C ASP A 585 -39.10 17.40 -13.44
N GLN A 586 -38.90 16.35 -12.65
CA GLN A 586 -39.57 15.07 -12.86
C GLN A 586 -40.20 14.56 -11.57
N LYS A 587 -41.53 14.40 -11.60
CA LYS A 587 -42.34 13.72 -10.59
C LYS A 587 -42.12 12.21 -10.69
N PHE A 588 -41.74 11.58 -9.58
CA PHE A 588 -41.64 10.13 -9.46
C PHE A 588 -43.03 9.46 -9.33
N PRO A 589 -43.26 8.28 -9.95
CA PRO A 589 -44.53 7.57 -9.89
C PRO A 589 -44.70 6.82 -8.56
N GLN A 590 -45.90 6.88 -7.99
CA GLN A 590 -46.28 6.18 -6.75
C GLN A 590 -46.57 4.69 -7.02
N GLY A 591 -45.80 3.79 -6.39
CA GLY A 591 -46.13 2.37 -6.27
C GLY A 591 -46.91 2.10 -4.99
N SER A 592 -47.93 1.22 -5.06
CA SER A 592 -48.79 0.85 -3.94
C SER A 592 -48.18 -0.29 -3.12
N TYR A 593 -47.65 0.03 -1.94
CA TYR A 593 -47.42 -0.94 -0.87
C TYR A 593 -48.29 -0.54 0.34
N GLU A 594 -48.92 -1.51 1.01
CA GLU A 594 -49.82 -1.29 2.14
C GLU A 594 -49.11 -0.54 3.28
N ARG A 595 -49.56 0.68 3.55
CA ARG A 595 -48.93 1.64 4.47
C ARG A 595 -49.30 1.45 5.93
N ASP A 596 -50.35 0.69 6.22
CA ASP A 596 -51.15 1.07 7.39
C ASP A 596 -50.87 0.28 8.67
N ASN A 597 -50.13 -0.86 8.64
CA ASN A 597 -49.82 -1.63 9.86
C ASN A 597 -48.42 -2.28 9.87
N ILE A 598 -47.65 -2.05 10.95
CA ILE A 598 -46.41 -2.77 11.29
C ILE A 598 -46.70 -3.61 12.53
N ILE A 599 -46.60 -4.93 12.40
CA ILE A 599 -46.80 -5.89 13.49
C ILE A 599 -45.46 -6.54 13.78
N VAL A 600 -44.88 -6.27 14.96
CA VAL A 600 -43.75 -7.04 15.48
C VAL A 600 -44.31 -8.27 16.18
N THR A 601 -44.14 -9.42 15.56
CA THR A 601 -44.70 -10.70 16.05
C THR A 601 -43.96 -11.20 17.29
N HIS A 602 -44.60 -12.08 18.05
CA HIS A 602 -43.97 -12.71 19.21
C HIS A 602 -42.65 -13.42 18.86
N GLY A 603 -42.61 -14.16 17.75
CA GLY A 603 -41.38 -14.82 17.29
C GLY A 603 -40.25 -13.85 16.91
N GLN A 604 -40.57 -12.65 16.43
CA GLN A 604 -39.55 -11.62 16.19
C GLN A 604 -39.00 -11.06 17.51
N ILE A 605 -39.84 -10.91 18.54
CA ILE A 605 -39.40 -10.50 19.88
C ILE A 605 -38.50 -11.58 20.49
N GLU A 606 -38.89 -12.86 20.43
CA GLU A 606 -38.06 -13.98 20.88
C GLU A 606 -36.72 -14.03 20.13
N HIS A 607 -36.71 -13.76 18.83
CA HIS A 607 -35.48 -13.70 18.05
C HIS A 607 -34.56 -12.54 18.47
N LEU A 608 -35.12 -11.36 18.75
CA LEU A 608 -34.36 -10.21 19.28
C LEU A 608 -33.76 -10.55 20.65
N GLU A 609 -34.53 -11.19 21.54
CA GLU A 609 -34.05 -11.67 22.84
C GLU A 609 -32.94 -12.71 22.71
N ALA A 610 -33.12 -13.71 21.84
CA ALA A 610 -32.14 -14.76 21.61
C ALA A 610 -30.84 -14.21 21.03
N THR A 611 -30.93 -13.27 20.08
CA THR A 611 -29.77 -12.61 19.48
C THR A 611 -29.03 -11.76 20.50
N PHE A 612 -29.77 -10.98 21.31
CA PHE A 612 -29.18 -10.21 22.40
C PHE A 612 -28.49 -11.12 23.41
N THR A 613 -29.14 -12.22 23.81
CA THR A 613 -28.60 -13.16 24.80
C THR A 613 -27.35 -13.87 24.29
N LYS A 614 -27.32 -14.24 23.01
CA LYS A 614 -26.15 -14.86 22.38
C LYS A 614 -24.95 -13.90 22.39
N THR A 615 -25.17 -12.63 22.11
CA THR A 615 -24.09 -11.62 22.06
C THR A 615 -23.61 -11.22 23.45
N TRP A 616 -24.55 -10.97 24.39
CA TRP A 616 -24.25 -10.40 25.70
C TRP A 616 -24.17 -11.42 26.83
N GLN A 617 -24.39 -12.72 26.52
CA GLN A 617 -24.40 -13.84 27.45
C GLN A 617 -25.36 -13.64 28.65
N ARG A 618 -26.40 -12.82 28.47
CA ARG A 618 -27.50 -12.56 29.43
C ARG A 618 -28.76 -12.11 28.69
N PRO A 619 -29.97 -12.32 29.24
CA PRO A 619 -31.20 -11.79 28.65
C PRO A 619 -31.26 -10.25 28.72
N PRO A 620 -31.97 -9.60 27.78
CA PRO A 620 -32.19 -8.15 27.82
C PRO A 620 -33.08 -7.77 29.01
N THR A 621 -32.81 -6.61 29.60
CA THR A 621 -33.73 -5.96 30.53
C THR A 621 -34.96 -5.44 29.79
N SER A 622 -36.06 -5.15 30.51
CA SER A 622 -37.29 -4.64 29.88
C SER A 622 -37.06 -3.38 29.05
N SER A 623 -36.18 -2.48 29.48
CA SER A 623 -35.83 -1.26 28.73
C SER A 623 -35.01 -1.57 27.46
N GLU A 624 -34.08 -2.52 27.53
CA GLU A 624 -33.28 -2.95 26.37
C GLU A 624 -34.16 -3.66 25.35
N LEU A 625 -35.09 -4.51 25.80
CA LEU A 625 -36.03 -5.19 24.92
C LEU A 625 -36.97 -4.20 24.20
N ILE A 626 -37.50 -3.20 24.92
CA ILE A 626 -38.30 -2.13 24.31
C ILE A 626 -37.49 -1.35 23.27
N ALA A 627 -36.20 -1.09 23.53
CA ALA A 627 -35.32 -0.43 22.58
C ALA A 627 -35.10 -1.27 21.31
N LEU A 628 -34.85 -2.58 21.46
CA LEU A 628 -34.71 -3.51 20.33
C LEU A 628 -35.99 -3.58 19.48
N ILE A 629 -37.15 -3.65 20.11
CA ILE A 629 -38.45 -3.64 19.42
C ILE A 629 -38.67 -2.31 18.69
N SER A 630 -38.36 -1.19 19.36
CA SER A 630 -38.52 0.15 18.77
C SER A 630 -37.61 0.36 17.57
N ASP A 631 -36.38 -0.15 17.64
CA ASP A 631 -35.43 -0.11 16.52
C ASP A 631 -35.90 -0.99 15.36
N LYS A 632 -36.43 -2.18 15.65
CA LYS A 632 -37.02 -3.05 14.61
C LYS A 632 -38.20 -2.41 13.90
N VAL A 633 -39.08 -1.71 14.63
CA VAL A 633 -40.18 -0.95 14.04
C VAL A 633 -39.64 0.18 13.16
N ARG A 634 -38.63 0.91 13.64
CA ARG A 634 -37.99 1.99 12.90
C ARG A 634 -37.36 1.50 11.60
N GLU A 635 -36.63 0.39 11.63
CA GLU A 635 -36.07 -0.28 10.46
C GLU A 635 -37.17 -0.59 9.44
N GLU A 636 -38.28 -1.20 9.87
CA GLU A 636 -39.39 -1.59 9.00
C GLU A 636 -40.08 -0.37 8.36
N ILE A 637 -40.26 0.73 9.11
CA ILE A 637 -40.80 2.00 8.57
C ILE A 637 -39.92 2.52 7.45
N PHE A 638 -38.61 2.67 7.70
CA PHE A 638 -37.69 3.21 6.71
C PHE A 638 -37.53 2.30 5.50
N TYR A 639 -37.55 0.98 5.70
CA TYR A 639 -37.51 0.01 4.62
C TYR A 639 -38.73 0.13 3.70
N ARG A 640 -39.95 0.18 4.25
CA ARG A 640 -41.18 0.33 3.45
C ARG A 640 -41.23 1.67 2.71
N GLU A 641 -40.83 2.76 3.36
CA GLU A 641 -40.76 4.08 2.71
C GLU A 641 -39.71 4.09 1.58
N ALA A 642 -38.56 3.45 1.76
CA ALA A 642 -37.56 3.32 0.71
C ALA A 642 -38.09 2.57 -0.53
N LEU A 643 -38.87 1.50 -0.34
CA LEU A 643 -39.52 0.77 -1.44
C LEU A 643 -40.63 1.58 -2.12
N VAL A 644 -41.45 2.33 -1.36
CA VAL A 644 -42.49 3.21 -1.91
C VAL A 644 -41.87 4.30 -2.79
N MET A 645 -40.71 4.81 -2.39
CA MET A 645 -39.93 5.79 -3.16
C MET A 645 -39.14 5.17 -4.32
N GLY A 646 -39.19 3.84 -4.48
CA GLY A 646 -38.48 3.11 -5.52
C GLY A 646 -36.95 3.21 -5.39
N LEU A 647 -36.42 3.43 -4.18
CA LEU A 647 -34.98 3.57 -3.94
C LEU A 647 -34.20 2.26 -4.15
N ASP A 648 -34.91 1.14 -4.24
CA ASP A 648 -34.38 -0.16 -4.66
C ASP A 648 -34.22 -0.28 -6.19
N LYS A 649 -34.85 0.60 -6.97
CA LYS A 649 -34.82 0.58 -8.44
C LYS A 649 -33.59 1.33 -8.97
N ASP A 650 -32.90 0.70 -9.91
CA ASP A 650 -31.80 1.28 -10.71
C ASP A 650 -30.55 1.76 -9.95
N ASP A 651 -30.41 1.42 -8.66
CA ASP A 651 -29.16 1.60 -7.90
C ASP A 651 -28.25 0.36 -8.03
N VAL A 652 -27.03 0.55 -8.58
CA VAL A 652 -26.09 -0.54 -8.85
C VAL A 652 -25.60 -1.24 -7.57
N VAL A 653 -25.49 -0.52 -6.45
CA VAL A 653 -25.04 -1.09 -5.17
C VAL A 653 -26.15 -1.94 -4.55
N ILE A 654 -27.39 -1.47 -4.56
CA ILE A 654 -28.55 -2.25 -4.07
C ILE A 654 -28.79 -3.45 -4.97
N ARG A 655 -28.74 -3.29 -6.30
CA ARG A 655 -28.85 -4.40 -7.26
C ARG A 655 -27.75 -5.44 -7.05
N ARG A 656 -26.50 -5.01 -6.84
CA ARG A 656 -25.38 -5.93 -6.53
C ARG A 656 -25.58 -6.61 -5.18
N ARG A 657 -26.02 -5.90 -4.14
CA ARG A 657 -26.29 -6.49 -2.81
C ARG A 657 -27.45 -7.48 -2.84
N LEU A 658 -28.51 -7.20 -3.59
CA LEU A 658 -29.64 -8.12 -3.78
C LEU A 658 -29.20 -9.35 -4.58
N ARG A 659 -28.42 -9.18 -5.65
CA ARG A 659 -27.80 -10.29 -6.37
C ARG A 659 -26.92 -11.14 -5.45
N GLN A 660 -26.04 -10.52 -4.66
CA GLN A 660 -25.20 -11.22 -3.69
C GLN A 660 -26.01 -11.94 -2.60
N LYS A 661 -27.12 -11.36 -2.13
CA LYS A 661 -28.03 -12.03 -1.20
C LYS A 661 -28.72 -13.23 -1.86
N MET A 662 -29.09 -13.13 -3.14
CA MET A 662 -29.65 -14.24 -3.91
C MET A 662 -28.63 -15.35 -4.14
N GLU A 663 -27.38 -15.00 -4.48
CA GLU A 663 -26.24 -15.92 -4.57
C GLU A 663 -26.00 -16.60 -3.21
N PHE A 664 -25.98 -15.85 -2.11
CA PHE A 664 -25.83 -16.38 -0.75
C PHE A 664 -26.96 -17.35 -0.33
N ILE A 665 -28.22 -17.06 -0.67
CA ILE A 665 -29.35 -17.96 -0.38
C ILE A 665 -29.19 -19.29 -1.12
N SER A 666 -28.66 -19.26 -2.36
CA SER A 666 -28.34 -20.45 -3.12
C SER A 666 -27.21 -21.26 -2.46
N GLU A 667 -26.14 -20.59 -2.03
CA GLU A 667 -25.00 -21.21 -1.33
C GLU A 667 -25.39 -21.84 0.01
N ASP A 668 -26.23 -21.19 0.81
CA ASP A 668 -26.66 -21.66 2.13
C ASP A 668 -27.53 -22.93 2.07
N VAL A 669 -28.22 -23.15 0.94
CA VAL A 669 -28.95 -24.41 0.69
C VAL A 669 -27.97 -25.53 0.31
N ALA A 670 -26.90 -25.23 -0.43
CA ALA A 670 -25.91 -26.19 -0.88
C ALA A 670 -24.90 -26.61 0.21
N LEU A 671 -24.68 -25.78 1.23
CA LEU A 671 -23.69 -25.98 2.31
C LEU A 671 -24.25 -26.67 3.56
N ARG A 672 -25.49 -27.18 3.54
CA ARG A 672 -26.13 -27.79 4.73
C ARG A 672 -25.55 -29.14 5.13
N SER A 673 -24.62 -29.68 4.37
CA SER A 673 -23.99 -30.98 4.64
C SER A 673 -22.49 -30.85 4.50
N GLU A 674 -21.76 -31.21 5.55
CA GLU A 674 -20.31 -31.35 5.49
C GLU A 674 -19.94 -32.48 4.53
N PRO A 675 -18.89 -32.34 3.70
CA PRO A 675 -18.48 -33.38 2.79
C PRO A 675 -18.02 -34.62 3.55
N THR A 676 -18.41 -35.79 3.08
CA THR A 676 -17.88 -37.04 3.64
C THR A 676 -16.45 -37.28 3.16
N ASP A 677 -15.68 -38.08 3.89
CA ASP A 677 -14.32 -38.42 3.46
C ASP A 677 -14.34 -39.14 2.10
N GLU A 678 -15.39 -39.89 1.76
CA GLU A 678 -15.57 -40.48 0.43
C GLU A 678 -15.72 -39.42 -0.67
N GLU A 679 -16.46 -38.33 -0.43
CA GLU A 679 -16.62 -37.23 -1.38
C GLU A 679 -15.32 -36.45 -1.57
N LEU A 680 -14.55 -36.28 -0.49
CA LEU A 680 -13.24 -35.64 -0.55
C LEU A 680 -12.22 -36.52 -1.26
N ILE A 681 -12.22 -37.84 -1.03
CA ILE A 681 -11.39 -38.80 -1.78
C ILE A 681 -11.74 -38.74 -3.26
N ALA A 682 -13.03 -38.80 -3.60
CA ALA A 682 -13.47 -38.71 -4.99
C ALA A 682 -13.01 -37.40 -5.63
N TYR A 683 -13.14 -36.26 -4.93
CA TYR A 683 -12.71 -34.96 -5.44
C TYR A 683 -11.20 -34.85 -5.64
N LEU A 684 -10.43 -35.43 -4.72
CA LEU A 684 -8.98 -35.53 -4.79
C LEU A 684 -8.54 -36.40 -5.99
N GLU A 685 -9.25 -37.49 -6.27
CA GLU A 685 -8.98 -38.40 -7.38
C GLU A 685 -9.41 -37.83 -8.75
N THR A 686 -10.50 -37.05 -8.81
CA THR A 686 -11.00 -36.45 -10.04
C THR A 686 -10.33 -35.13 -10.41
N HIS A 687 -9.66 -34.46 -9.46
CA HIS A 687 -8.90 -33.22 -9.68
C HIS A 687 -7.42 -33.36 -9.29
N PRO A 688 -6.73 -34.39 -9.77
CA PRO A 688 -5.39 -34.70 -9.30
C PRO A 688 -4.38 -33.60 -9.68
N GLU A 689 -4.65 -32.80 -10.70
CA GLU A 689 -3.85 -31.63 -11.09
C GLU A 689 -3.79 -30.54 -10.02
N LYS A 690 -4.82 -30.43 -9.15
CA LYS A 690 -4.86 -29.41 -8.07
C LYS A 690 -4.06 -29.83 -6.84
N PHE A 691 -3.78 -31.12 -6.68
CA PHE A 691 -3.27 -31.69 -5.43
C PHE A 691 -1.99 -32.52 -5.56
N ARG A 692 -1.56 -32.88 -6.78
CA ARG A 692 -0.33 -33.65 -6.99
C ARG A 692 0.89 -32.92 -6.47
N VAL A 693 1.73 -33.65 -5.73
CA VAL A 693 3.07 -33.18 -5.39
C VAL A 693 3.95 -33.38 -6.61
N GLU A 694 4.69 -32.34 -7.00
CA GLU A 694 5.59 -32.38 -8.15
C GLU A 694 6.75 -33.39 -7.93
N PRO A 695 7.23 -34.12 -8.97
CA PRO A 695 8.37 -35.03 -8.81
C PRO A 695 9.63 -34.28 -8.34
N ARG A 696 10.45 -34.91 -7.51
CA ARG A 696 11.67 -34.30 -6.94
C ARG A 696 12.91 -35.13 -7.24
N PHE A 697 14.05 -34.47 -7.45
CA PHE A 697 15.32 -35.06 -7.83
C PHE A 697 16.44 -34.68 -6.86
N THR A 698 17.25 -35.67 -6.48
CA THR A 698 18.60 -35.43 -5.97
C THR A 698 19.56 -35.99 -7.00
N PHE A 699 20.35 -35.13 -7.64
CA PHE A 699 21.31 -35.54 -8.66
C PHE A 699 22.57 -34.66 -8.64
N GLN A 700 23.63 -35.17 -9.25
CA GLN A 700 24.86 -34.43 -9.48
C GLN A 700 25.08 -34.23 -10.96
N GLN A 701 25.75 -33.15 -11.33
CA GLN A 701 26.01 -32.80 -12.72
C GLN A 701 27.46 -32.30 -12.91
N ILE A 702 28.05 -32.69 -14.03
CA ILE A 702 29.35 -32.24 -14.52
C ILE A 702 29.14 -31.65 -15.90
N TYR A 703 29.43 -30.37 -16.04
CA TYR A 703 29.22 -29.62 -17.27
C TYR A 703 30.43 -29.69 -18.21
N LEU A 704 30.16 -29.75 -19.51
CA LEU A 704 31.11 -29.72 -20.61
C LEU A 704 30.67 -28.65 -21.61
N SER A 705 31.52 -27.64 -21.82
CA SER A 705 31.25 -26.53 -22.72
C SER A 705 31.53 -26.90 -24.18
N PRO A 706 30.52 -26.83 -25.08
CA PRO A 706 30.74 -27.06 -26.50
C PRO A 706 31.72 -26.05 -27.11
N HIS A 707 31.71 -24.80 -26.62
CA HIS A 707 32.61 -23.75 -27.09
C HIS A 707 34.08 -24.02 -26.71
N LYS A 708 34.34 -24.62 -25.55
CA LYS A 708 35.72 -24.91 -25.09
C LYS A 708 36.33 -26.12 -25.80
N HIS A 709 35.53 -27.16 -26.05
CA HIS A 709 36.03 -28.44 -26.58
C HIS A 709 35.85 -28.61 -28.09
N GLY A 710 34.99 -27.80 -28.73
CA GLY A 710 34.79 -27.81 -30.19
C GLY A 710 34.54 -29.22 -30.75
N ASP A 711 35.22 -29.56 -31.84
CA ASP A 711 35.09 -30.87 -32.51
C ASP A 711 35.52 -32.07 -31.63
N ASN A 712 36.30 -31.83 -30.57
CA ASN A 712 36.77 -32.87 -29.65
C ASN A 712 35.78 -33.15 -28.51
N LEU A 713 34.66 -32.43 -28.42
CA LEU A 713 33.68 -32.55 -27.34
C LEU A 713 33.18 -33.99 -27.13
N ALA A 714 32.88 -34.72 -28.21
CA ALA A 714 32.40 -36.09 -28.12
C ALA A 714 33.45 -37.06 -27.55
N HIS A 715 34.72 -36.91 -27.96
CA HIS A 715 35.82 -37.73 -27.46
C HIS A 715 36.08 -37.44 -25.97
N HIS A 716 36.09 -36.16 -25.60
CA HIS A 716 36.31 -35.75 -24.22
C HIS A 716 35.17 -36.18 -23.30
N THR A 717 33.92 -36.09 -23.75
CA THR A 717 32.74 -36.56 -23.00
C THR A 717 32.86 -38.05 -22.67
N ALA A 718 33.28 -38.89 -23.63
CA ALA A 718 33.45 -40.33 -23.43
C ALA A 718 34.60 -40.67 -22.46
N GLN A 719 35.72 -39.96 -22.56
CA GLN A 719 36.84 -40.10 -21.63
C GLN A 719 36.44 -39.70 -20.21
N LEU A 720 35.76 -38.56 -20.07
CA LEU A 720 35.35 -38.04 -18.79
C LEU A 720 34.32 -38.93 -18.10
N LEU A 721 33.39 -39.51 -18.85
CA LEU A 721 32.43 -40.48 -18.31
C LEU A 721 33.13 -41.73 -17.72
N THR A 722 34.22 -42.18 -18.35
CA THR A 722 35.05 -43.29 -17.86
C THR A 722 35.78 -42.91 -16.58
N THR A 723 36.34 -41.69 -16.51
CA THR A 723 36.99 -41.15 -15.31
C THR A 723 36.00 -41.01 -14.15
N LEU A 724 34.81 -40.47 -14.42
CA LEU A 724 33.76 -40.26 -13.42
C LEU A 724 33.23 -41.58 -12.84
N ALA A 725 33.27 -42.68 -13.60
CA ALA A 725 32.90 -44.01 -13.11
C ALA A 725 33.83 -44.52 -11.99
N GLN A 726 35.04 -43.96 -11.86
CA GLN A 726 36.06 -44.35 -10.88
C GLN A 726 36.38 -43.24 -9.87
N ALA A 727 35.84 -42.04 -10.05
CA ALA A 727 36.11 -40.87 -9.22
C ALA A 727 35.30 -40.85 -7.92
N ASN A 728 35.91 -40.33 -6.85
CA ASN A 728 35.22 -40.05 -5.60
C ASN A 728 34.51 -38.69 -5.65
N ASP A 729 33.57 -38.46 -4.73
CA ASP A 729 32.78 -37.22 -4.67
C ASP A 729 33.63 -35.95 -4.49
N ASP A 730 34.74 -36.07 -3.77
CA ASP A 730 35.64 -34.95 -3.46
C ASP A 730 36.41 -34.45 -4.69
N ASP A 731 36.57 -35.30 -5.71
CA ASP A 731 37.31 -34.99 -6.94
C ASP A 731 36.41 -34.31 -7.99
N LEU A 732 35.08 -34.38 -7.84
CA LEU A 732 34.10 -33.92 -8.83
C LEU A 732 34.22 -32.44 -9.23
N PRO A 733 34.49 -31.49 -8.31
CA PRO A 733 34.61 -30.07 -8.68
C PRO A 733 35.74 -29.78 -9.68
N GLN A 734 36.72 -30.68 -9.82
CA GLN A 734 37.89 -30.49 -10.70
C GLN A 734 37.74 -31.18 -12.06
N LEU A 735 36.70 -31.99 -12.25
CA LEU A 735 36.54 -32.87 -13.42
C LEU A 735 35.67 -32.27 -14.53
N GLY A 736 35.03 -31.12 -14.30
CA GLY A 736 34.16 -30.44 -15.26
C GLY A 736 34.64 -29.06 -15.70
N ASP A 737 33.95 -28.48 -16.68
CA ASP A 737 34.11 -27.06 -16.99
C ASP A 737 33.35 -26.19 -16.00
N PRO A 738 33.80 -24.94 -15.77
CA PRO A 738 33.10 -24.01 -14.88
C PRO A 738 31.66 -23.74 -15.37
N LEU A 739 30.69 -23.88 -14.46
CA LEU A 739 29.29 -23.52 -14.65
C LEU A 739 28.75 -22.92 -13.35
N SER A 740 27.94 -21.86 -13.45
CA SER A 740 27.35 -21.19 -12.28
C SER A 740 26.24 -21.99 -11.58
N LEU A 741 25.82 -23.13 -12.16
CA LEU A 741 24.85 -24.04 -11.56
C LEU A 741 25.52 -24.96 -10.53
N GLN A 742 24.78 -25.31 -9.49
CA GLN A 742 25.27 -26.20 -8.44
C GLN A 742 25.67 -27.57 -9.03
N LEU A 743 26.77 -28.12 -8.53
CA LEU A 743 27.25 -29.45 -8.92
C LEU A 743 26.37 -30.57 -8.33
N THR A 744 25.77 -30.33 -7.15
CA THR A 744 24.83 -31.25 -6.49
C THR A 744 23.53 -30.52 -6.24
N LEU A 745 22.44 -31.05 -6.79
CA LEU A 745 21.08 -30.61 -6.52
C LEU A 745 20.42 -31.62 -5.58
N VAL A 746 19.81 -31.13 -4.50
CA VAL A 746 19.20 -31.96 -3.45
C VAL A 746 17.72 -31.66 -3.37
N ASP A 747 16.90 -32.70 -3.54
CA ASP A 747 15.45 -32.65 -3.41
C ASP A 747 14.80 -31.53 -4.25
N SER A 748 15.28 -31.33 -5.48
CA SER A 748 14.82 -30.26 -6.38
C SER A 748 13.58 -30.70 -7.16
N PRO A 749 12.48 -29.92 -7.14
CA PRO A 749 11.28 -30.20 -7.91
C PRO A 749 11.52 -30.12 -9.43
N LEU A 750 10.78 -30.91 -10.21
CA LEU A 750 10.92 -31.04 -11.66
C LEU A 750 10.90 -29.68 -12.38
N GLY A 751 10.02 -28.77 -11.99
CA GLY A 751 9.87 -27.43 -12.56
C GLY A 751 11.05 -26.51 -12.26
N GLU A 752 11.74 -26.71 -11.12
CA GLU A 752 13.00 -26.01 -10.84
C GLU A 752 14.13 -26.55 -11.72
N VAL A 753 14.21 -27.88 -11.88
CA VAL A 753 15.18 -28.51 -12.80
C VAL A 753 14.92 -28.07 -14.24
N ALA A 754 13.65 -27.97 -14.67
CA ALA A 754 13.29 -27.50 -16.00
C ALA A 754 13.62 -26.02 -16.22
N ARG A 755 13.48 -25.18 -15.19
CA ARG A 755 13.85 -23.76 -15.27
C ARG A 755 15.36 -23.55 -15.34
N GLN A 756 16.12 -24.38 -14.62
CA GLN A 756 17.57 -24.30 -14.59
C GLN A 756 18.23 -24.95 -15.80
N PHE A 757 17.77 -26.10 -16.28
CA PHE A 757 18.45 -26.86 -17.33
C PHE A 757 17.64 -27.02 -18.63
N GLY A 758 16.37 -26.58 -18.64
CA GLY A 758 15.44 -26.73 -19.75
C GLY A 758 14.51 -27.94 -19.61
N GLU A 759 13.34 -27.87 -20.25
CA GLU A 759 12.33 -28.94 -20.18
C GLU A 759 12.84 -30.30 -20.69
N ALA A 760 13.59 -30.29 -21.80
CA ALA A 760 14.12 -31.52 -22.39
C ALA A 760 15.11 -32.22 -21.45
N PHE A 761 15.96 -31.44 -20.78
CA PHE A 761 16.87 -31.95 -19.76
C PHE A 761 16.11 -32.61 -18.61
N ALA A 762 15.11 -31.91 -18.05
CA ALA A 762 14.34 -32.40 -16.92
C ALA A 762 13.57 -33.69 -17.26
N LYS A 763 12.97 -33.76 -18.45
CA LYS A 763 12.30 -34.97 -18.97
C LYS A 763 13.28 -36.14 -19.14
N ASN A 764 14.47 -35.87 -19.69
CA ASN A 764 15.50 -36.91 -19.88
C ASN A 764 16.10 -37.37 -18.54
N LEU A 765 16.26 -36.47 -17.57
CA LEU A 765 16.72 -36.79 -16.22
C LEU A 765 15.76 -37.75 -15.49
N ALA A 766 14.45 -37.58 -15.72
CA ALA A 766 13.40 -38.42 -15.14
C ALA A 766 13.57 -39.91 -15.47
N VAL A 767 14.00 -40.23 -16.70
CA VAL A 767 14.09 -41.60 -17.22
C VAL A 767 15.44 -42.28 -17.00
N LEU A 768 16.45 -41.57 -16.48
CA LEU A 768 17.76 -42.17 -16.23
C LEU A 768 17.73 -43.16 -15.05
N PRO A 769 18.44 -44.31 -15.13
CA PRO A 769 18.64 -45.17 -13.97
C PRO A 769 19.25 -44.43 -12.78
N ARG A 770 19.00 -44.92 -11.57
CA ARG A 770 19.53 -44.34 -10.34
C ARG A 770 20.92 -44.90 -10.07
N GLY A 771 21.84 -44.04 -9.60
CA GLY A 771 23.26 -44.35 -9.48
C GLY A 771 24.00 -44.26 -10.82
N GLY A 772 25.33 -44.39 -10.76
CA GLY A 772 26.24 -44.29 -11.92
C GLY A 772 26.25 -42.91 -12.59
N TRP A 773 27.34 -42.56 -13.25
CA TRP A 773 27.38 -41.38 -14.12
C TRP A 773 26.84 -41.72 -15.51
N GLN A 774 26.05 -40.82 -16.09
CA GLN A 774 25.32 -41.02 -17.33
C GLN A 774 25.25 -39.72 -18.14
N GLY A 775 24.96 -39.81 -19.43
CA GLY A 775 24.85 -38.65 -20.32
C GLY A 775 25.53 -38.90 -21.67
N PRO A 776 25.73 -37.86 -22.48
CA PRO A 776 25.45 -36.46 -22.17
C PRO A 776 23.96 -36.10 -22.25
N LEU A 777 23.49 -35.27 -21.32
CA LEU A 777 22.21 -34.56 -21.40
C LEU A 777 22.47 -33.13 -21.85
N GLU A 778 21.68 -32.65 -22.79
CA GLU A 778 21.79 -31.29 -23.31
C GLU A 778 20.90 -30.32 -22.52
N SER A 779 21.46 -29.17 -22.17
CA SER A 779 20.76 -28.02 -21.59
C SER A 779 20.99 -26.78 -22.45
N GLY A 780 20.33 -25.67 -22.11
CA GLY A 780 20.63 -24.37 -22.73
C GLY A 780 22.06 -23.87 -22.54
N TYR A 781 22.84 -24.47 -21.62
CA TYR A 781 24.24 -24.14 -21.38
C TYR A 781 25.21 -25.03 -22.16
N GLY A 782 24.84 -26.27 -22.48
CA GLY A 782 25.70 -27.24 -23.16
C GLY A 782 25.46 -28.67 -22.67
N LEU A 783 26.50 -29.50 -22.65
CA LEU A 783 26.37 -30.91 -22.30
C LEU A 783 26.64 -31.16 -20.82
N HIS A 784 25.89 -32.07 -20.22
CA HIS A 784 26.05 -32.48 -18.83
C HIS A 784 26.14 -33.99 -18.71
N LEU A 785 27.11 -34.45 -17.93
CA LEU A 785 27.10 -35.79 -17.38
C LEU A 785 26.44 -35.73 -16.01
N VAL A 786 25.47 -36.60 -15.73
CA VAL A 786 24.66 -36.56 -14.52
C VAL A 786 24.69 -37.89 -13.78
N ARG A 787 24.54 -37.84 -12.46
CA ARG A 787 24.34 -39.00 -11.60
C ARG A 787 23.12 -38.76 -10.72
N VAL A 788 22.02 -39.47 -10.98
CA VAL A 788 20.81 -39.35 -10.18
C VAL A 788 20.93 -40.21 -8.93
N ARG A 789 20.89 -39.60 -7.75
CA ARG A 789 20.94 -40.28 -6.45
C ARG A 789 19.56 -40.70 -5.96
N LYS A 790 18.58 -39.80 -6.10
CA LYS A 790 17.20 -40.01 -5.64
C LYS A 790 16.23 -39.40 -6.63
N PHE A 791 15.12 -40.10 -6.86
CA PHE A 791 13.97 -39.56 -7.55
C PHE A 791 12.73 -39.92 -6.74
N THR A 792 11.96 -38.91 -6.38
CA THR A 792 10.65 -39.06 -5.74
C THR A 792 9.61 -38.79 -6.83
N GLN A 793 8.83 -39.81 -7.17
CA GLN A 793 7.80 -39.69 -8.20
C GLN A 793 6.65 -38.79 -7.73
N SER A 794 5.96 -38.13 -8.66
CA SER A 794 4.71 -37.44 -8.34
C SER A 794 3.67 -38.45 -7.90
N GLU A 795 3.23 -38.31 -6.66
CA GLU A 795 2.14 -39.07 -6.09
C GLU A 795 1.02 -38.11 -5.69
N LEU A 796 -0.22 -38.58 -5.86
CA LEU A 796 -1.37 -37.91 -5.30
C LEU A 796 -1.29 -38.12 -3.77
N PRO A 797 -1.23 -37.05 -2.96
CA PRO A 797 -1.14 -37.20 -1.52
C PRO A 797 -2.37 -37.92 -0.98
N LYS A 798 -2.24 -38.58 0.18
CA LYS A 798 -3.40 -39.21 0.82
C LYS A 798 -4.33 -38.12 1.34
N LEU A 799 -5.65 -38.39 1.40
CA LEU A 799 -6.59 -37.42 1.96
C LEU A 799 -6.16 -36.93 3.35
N SER A 800 -5.62 -37.80 4.21
CA SER A 800 -5.11 -37.43 5.53
C SER A 800 -4.03 -36.34 5.54
N GLU A 801 -3.29 -36.17 4.44
CA GLU A 801 -2.20 -35.19 4.30
C GLU A 801 -2.70 -33.84 3.76
N VAL A 802 -3.83 -33.83 3.04
CA VAL A 802 -4.37 -32.65 2.34
C VAL A 802 -5.85 -32.39 2.61
N ARG A 803 -6.43 -33.02 3.64
CA ARG A 803 -7.88 -33.03 3.90
C ARG A 803 -8.50 -31.65 3.93
N GLU A 804 -7.89 -30.71 4.65
CA GLU A 804 -8.40 -29.34 4.77
C GLU A 804 -8.38 -28.59 3.44
N ILE A 805 -7.35 -28.82 2.62
CA ILE A 805 -7.21 -28.20 1.31
C ILE A 805 -8.26 -28.78 0.36
N VAL A 806 -8.39 -30.10 0.31
CA VAL A 806 -9.40 -30.80 -0.52
C VAL A 806 -10.81 -30.40 -0.11
N GLN A 807 -11.09 -30.33 1.20
CA GLN A 807 -12.39 -29.90 1.73
C GLN A 807 -12.72 -28.46 1.32
N ARG A 808 -11.76 -27.54 1.40
CA ARG A 808 -11.97 -26.16 0.97
C ARG A 808 -12.25 -26.08 -0.53
N GLU A 809 -11.43 -26.72 -1.36
CA GLU A 809 -11.61 -26.67 -2.81
C GLU A 809 -12.90 -27.38 -3.27
N TRP A 810 -13.29 -28.46 -2.60
CA TRP A 810 -14.58 -29.12 -2.82
C TRP A 810 -15.75 -28.20 -2.46
N THR A 811 -15.67 -27.53 -1.31
CA THR A 811 -16.70 -26.60 -0.85
C THR A 811 -16.85 -25.43 -1.81
N ASN A 812 -15.74 -24.90 -2.34
CA ASN A 812 -15.76 -23.84 -3.34
C ASN A 812 -16.40 -24.30 -4.65
N ALA A 813 -16.04 -25.49 -5.14
CA ALA A 813 -16.64 -26.05 -6.35
C ALA A 813 -18.15 -26.26 -6.20
N ARG A 814 -18.61 -26.75 -5.03
CA ARG A 814 -20.04 -26.93 -4.73
C ARG A 814 -20.80 -25.61 -4.66
N ARG A 815 -20.19 -24.54 -4.14
CA ARG A 815 -20.80 -23.20 -4.15
C ARG A 815 -20.98 -22.68 -5.57
N GLU A 816 -19.95 -22.82 -6.40
CA GLU A 816 -19.99 -22.38 -7.79
C GLU A 816 -21.05 -23.17 -8.59
N GLU A 817 -21.08 -24.50 -8.42
CA GLU A 817 -22.09 -25.37 -9.04
C GLU A 817 -23.52 -24.99 -8.61
N ALA A 818 -23.74 -24.76 -7.31
CA ALA A 818 -25.03 -24.34 -6.79
C ALA A 818 -25.47 -23.00 -7.38
N ASN A 819 -24.56 -22.01 -7.43
CA ASN A 819 -24.83 -20.70 -8.01
C ASN A 819 -25.15 -20.79 -9.50
N GLN A 820 -24.41 -21.59 -10.27
CA GLN A 820 -24.66 -21.79 -11.69
C GLN A 820 -25.99 -22.51 -11.95
N SER A 821 -26.27 -23.58 -11.21
CA SER A 821 -27.56 -24.30 -11.32
C SER A 821 -28.74 -23.42 -10.94
N PHE A 822 -28.59 -22.60 -9.90
CA PHE A 822 -29.60 -21.65 -9.48
C PHE A 822 -29.81 -20.55 -10.53
N TYR A 823 -28.74 -20.01 -11.09
CA TYR A 823 -28.79 -19.05 -12.18
C TYR A 823 -29.49 -19.64 -13.42
N ALA A 824 -29.13 -20.85 -13.86
CA ALA A 824 -29.76 -21.51 -15.01
C ALA A 824 -31.27 -21.70 -14.80
N THR A 825 -31.68 -22.18 -13.61
CA THR A 825 -33.11 -22.34 -13.26
C THR A 825 -33.86 -21.01 -13.27
N LEU A 826 -33.20 -19.92 -12.87
CA LEU A 826 -33.79 -18.59 -12.93
C LEU A 826 -33.86 -18.10 -14.38
N LEU A 827 -32.82 -18.31 -15.19
CA LEU A 827 -32.72 -17.88 -16.58
C LEU A 827 -33.86 -18.43 -17.43
N GLU A 828 -34.27 -19.68 -17.23
CA GLU A 828 -35.44 -20.29 -17.90
C GLU A 828 -36.74 -19.48 -17.76
N ARG A 829 -36.83 -18.61 -16.74
CA ARG A 829 -38.01 -17.77 -16.48
C ARG A 829 -37.96 -16.42 -17.18
N TYR A 830 -36.86 -16.09 -17.85
CA TYR A 830 -36.66 -14.79 -18.49
C TYR A 830 -36.43 -14.95 -20.00
N ASN A 831 -37.08 -14.11 -20.79
CA ASN A 831 -36.75 -13.96 -22.20
C ASN A 831 -35.72 -12.84 -22.34
N VAL A 832 -34.46 -13.20 -22.64
CA VAL A 832 -33.35 -12.24 -22.75
C VAL A 832 -33.17 -11.85 -24.21
N SER A 833 -33.38 -10.58 -24.53
CA SER A 833 -33.08 -9.99 -25.85
C SER A 833 -32.04 -8.89 -25.68
N ILE A 834 -31.01 -8.91 -26.52
CA ILE A 834 -29.87 -7.98 -26.45
C ILE A 834 -29.92 -7.12 -27.72
N GLU A 835 -30.25 -5.84 -27.58
CA GLU A 835 -30.18 -4.88 -28.69
C GLU A 835 -28.73 -4.40 -28.85
N SER A 836 -28.08 -4.71 -29.97
CA SER A 836 -26.70 -4.27 -30.27
C SER A 836 -26.64 -3.46 -31.57
N PRO A 837 -25.96 -2.29 -31.59
CA PRO A 837 -25.62 -1.61 -32.84
C PRO A 837 -24.40 -2.18 -33.57
N VAL A 838 -23.61 -3.06 -32.94
CA VAL A 838 -22.36 -3.58 -33.52
C VAL A 838 -22.12 -4.99 -33.00
N LEU A 839 -22.26 -6.00 -33.85
CA LEU A 839 -21.52 -7.27 -33.83
C LEU A 839 -21.94 -8.10 -35.06
N SER A 840 -21.30 -7.83 -36.20
CA SER A 840 -21.07 -8.85 -37.23
C SER A 840 -19.71 -9.48 -36.94
N LEU A 841 -19.67 -10.51 -36.10
CA LEU A 841 -18.55 -11.41 -36.03
C LEU A 841 -19.03 -12.77 -36.52
N GLU A 842 -18.59 -13.13 -37.73
CA GLU A 842 -18.60 -14.50 -38.19
C GLU A 842 -17.67 -15.33 -37.30
N ASN A 843 -18.19 -16.49 -36.89
CA ASN A 843 -17.53 -17.65 -36.29
C ASN A 843 -17.26 -17.69 -34.76
N ALA A 844 -18.12 -18.48 -34.12
CA ALA A 844 -17.84 -19.55 -33.15
C ALA A 844 -17.28 -19.17 -31.77
N ASP A 845 -18.18 -18.88 -30.83
CA ASP A 845 -18.42 -19.72 -29.64
C ASP A 845 -19.43 -19.02 -28.70
N LEU A 846 -20.71 -19.05 -29.09
CA LEU A 846 -21.85 -18.63 -28.24
C LEU A 846 -22.75 -19.84 -27.90
N ALA A 847 -22.14 -21.00 -27.66
CA ALA A 847 -22.85 -22.22 -27.28
C ALA A 847 -22.76 -22.57 -25.77
N SER A 848 -22.19 -21.71 -24.93
CA SER A 848 -22.16 -21.92 -23.47
C SER A 848 -22.98 -20.89 -22.67
N ALA A 849 -23.90 -20.18 -23.33
CA ALA A 849 -24.81 -19.24 -22.67
C ALA A 849 -26.23 -19.32 -23.27
N GLN A 850 -26.80 -20.53 -23.27
CA GLN A 850 -28.23 -20.80 -23.41
C GLN A 850 -28.70 -21.67 -22.27
#